data_AF-A0A9P7JPH4-F1
#
_entry.id   AF-A0A9P7JPH4-F1
#
_cell.length_a   1.000
_cell.length_b   1.000
_cell.length_c   1.000
_cell.angle_alpha   90.00
_cell.angle_beta   90.00
_cell.angle_gamma   90.00
#
_symmetry.space_group_name_H-M   'P 1'
#
loop_
_entity.id
_entity.type
_entity.pdbx_description
1 polymer ?
#
loop_
_entity_poly.entity_id
_entity_poly.type
_entity_poly.pdbx_seq_one_letter_code
_entity_poly.pdbx_strand_id
1 'polypeptide(L)'
;MESSEEEDGGAPSSKHADDLLTGVPFVKGNSAMTTIVDKSAFTFDILNDFLLDNLECGTSAMNYYSKLRRMTMAVFPHLVPVFHIHIPQHSIYLPRVPIYSLHRYRELMRVARQWRKLKLLKRNGFGHEEKDVRPSDLALFCPACPQPGINVTLPVGEHTEDSNVNKGSDLQTPSWLYTRLLVMDGNFKAEHLHPVHPGDEVSLMDGHGFMVGDTLYKEHLAIAQDTIQQSECNNHCAVNQANASRHRLEATGIGGCACARHGCFVPHAMVDFQKGERQINMDYALCKALKINTDGIRHALTFYDVNCQYHKRLKDRIAESPILEIPKELDIIPGIGLWHVHGHQDSCYVRYASNFIEGAARIDGEIMETLWVPLNIILPATRGMGTPHQKECLDYQMNDCNFMKMIRMSKSLCKNYNQAVRGATDSRLVFEKLAKTADPGKVQEWEVQERLAHQCRRRDPTAMDIYEVQLQKEGLTIEEAQVTLQLDIKKVGDLLILEEESDAEIEDQQKVFKPEKAVIPLPSNLGQDTCTAIGVNDLAKQELILWQGQANDALHNIRVHLADKAVIFRKMALAKEHLKEILREMIGWMNVSNSHQHHVGHPDLADVPVYWVHWLQAKALKDRWEEEILLVQHEMDWTCNFFRHKAEEWKHLSVVAKKAKKEAHMAYMGRQGKIYECLLEEAKRAFHRTKA
;
A
#
# COMPACT_ATOMS: atom_id res chain seq x y z
N MET A 1 22.29 67.27 41.18
CA MET A 1 21.27 67.63 42.17
C MET A 1 20.04 66.81 41.82
N GLU A 2 19.57 66.05 42.82
CA GLU A 2 18.30 65.26 42.88
C GLU A 2 18.26 64.00 42.00
N SER A 3 18.55 62.79 42.54
CA SER A 3 17.74 61.89 43.41
C SER A 3 16.59 61.21 42.62
N SER A 4 16.71 59.96 42.15
CA SER A 4 16.66 58.66 42.86
C SER A 4 15.30 58.35 43.51
N GLU A 5 14.41 57.69 42.77
CA GLU A 5 13.43 56.74 43.32
C GLU A 5 13.41 55.48 42.44
N GLU A 6 13.90 54.39 43.03
CA GLU A 6 13.70 53.01 42.61
C GLU A 6 12.31 52.57 43.06
N GLU A 7 11.49 52.02 42.16
CA GLU A 7 10.38 51.14 42.56
C GLU A 7 10.63 49.73 42.01
N ASP A 8 10.90 48.85 42.98
CA ASP A 8 10.91 47.40 42.94
C ASP A 8 9.51 46.86 42.63
N GLY A 9 9.41 45.87 41.75
CA GLY A 9 8.14 45.33 41.24
C GLY A 9 8.29 43.90 40.75
N GLY A 10 8.35 42.98 41.72
CA GLY A 10 8.63 41.55 41.53
C GLY A 10 7.72 40.79 40.54
N ALA A 11 8.29 39.69 40.05
CA ALA A 11 7.64 38.72 39.17
C ALA A 11 6.32 38.17 39.77
N PRO A 12 5.26 38.00 38.98
CA PRO A 12 4.01 37.46 39.50
C PRO A 12 4.16 35.97 39.82
N SER A 13 3.99 35.64 41.10
CA SER A 13 3.90 34.29 41.62
C SER A 13 2.73 33.50 41.01
N SER A 14 2.92 32.19 40.91
CA SER A 14 2.07 31.18 40.26
C SER A 14 0.76 30.86 40.99
N LYS A 15 -0.05 31.86 41.35
CA LYS A 15 -1.32 31.66 42.10
C LYS A 15 -2.57 32.36 41.55
N HIS A 16 -2.57 32.75 40.27
CA HIS A 16 -3.76 33.36 39.63
C HIS A 16 -4.29 32.63 38.38
N ALA A 17 -3.98 31.34 38.22
CA ALA A 17 -4.55 30.51 37.16
C ALA A 17 -5.72 29.61 37.61
N ASP A 18 -5.94 29.45 38.92
CA ASP A 18 -6.90 28.45 39.45
C ASP A 18 -8.29 28.99 39.85
N ASP A 19 -8.50 30.32 39.88
CA ASP A 19 -9.76 30.91 40.37
C ASP A 19 -10.82 31.24 39.29
N LEU A 20 -10.62 30.80 38.03
CA LEU A 20 -11.60 31.03 36.94
C LEU A 20 -12.48 29.81 36.61
N LEU A 21 -12.45 28.75 37.41
CA LEU A 21 -13.17 27.49 37.11
C LEU A 21 -14.17 27.00 38.17
N THR A 22 -14.40 27.72 39.26
CA THR A 22 -15.34 27.26 40.30
C THR A 22 -16.26 28.37 40.81
N GLY A 23 -17.47 28.47 40.24
CA GLY A 23 -18.55 29.18 40.91
C GLY A 23 -19.74 29.54 40.04
N VAL A 24 -20.74 28.65 39.91
CA VAL A 24 -22.17 29.01 39.76
C VAL A 24 -23.05 27.90 40.37
N PRO A 25 -24.16 28.21 41.08
CA PRO A 25 -24.89 27.27 41.95
C PRO A 25 -25.85 26.33 41.20
N PHE A 26 -26.14 25.22 41.87
CA PHE A 26 -27.13 24.21 41.49
C PHE A 26 -28.55 24.79 41.57
N VAL A 27 -29.26 24.88 40.44
CA VAL A 27 -30.71 25.14 40.41
C VAL A 27 -31.41 23.90 39.84
N LYS A 28 -32.19 23.22 40.69
CA LYS A 28 -33.16 22.20 40.27
C LYS A 28 -34.34 22.88 39.58
N GLY A 29 -34.62 22.50 38.34
CA GLY A 29 -35.84 22.89 37.64
C GLY A 29 -36.03 22.05 36.38
N ASN A 30 -36.97 21.09 36.45
CA ASN A 30 -37.40 20.25 35.33
C ASN A 30 -37.98 21.11 34.21
N SER A 31 -37.46 20.98 32.98
CA SER A 31 -38.17 21.14 31.70
C SER A 31 -37.26 20.64 30.57
N ALA A 32 -37.84 19.86 29.67
CA ALA A 32 -37.18 19.09 28.62
C ALA A 32 -36.39 19.92 27.59
N MET A 33 -35.50 19.22 26.86
CA MET A 33 -34.57 19.67 25.82
C MET A 33 -33.34 20.46 26.29
N THR A 34 -32.26 19.73 26.60
CA THR A 34 -30.91 20.30 26.58
C THR A 34 -30.04 19.51 25.61
N THR A 35 -29.85 20.11 24.44
CA THR A 35 -28.76 19.90 23.50
C THR A 35 -27.44 19.81 24.24
N ILE A 36 -26.64 18.78 23.94
CA ILE A 36 -25.26 18.64 24.45
C ILE A 36 -24.48 19.87 23.99
N VAL A 37 -24.04 20.68 24.95
CA VAL A 37 -23.44 22.00 24.71
C VAL A 37 -21.94 21.84 24.43
N ASP A 38 -21.55 21.70 23.17
CA ASP A 38 -20.18 21.93 22.75
C ASP A 38 -19.89 23.45 22.79
N LYS A 39 -19.16 23.90 23.82
CA LYS A 39 -18.96 25.34 24.12
C LYS A 39 -17.89 26.04 23.24
N SER A 40 -17.14 25.31 22.39
CA SER A 40 -16.08 25.86 21.51
C SER A 40 -15.66 24.89 20.41
N ALA A 41 -15.29 25.36 19.21
CA ALA A 41 -14.73 24.54 18.11
C ALA A 41 -13.39 23.84 18.44
N PHE A 42 -12.79 24.19 19.57
CA PHE A 42 -11.40 23.88 19.92
C PHE A 42 -11.28 22.95 21.12
N THR A 43 -12.34 22.22 21.48
CA THR A 43 -12.25 21.20 22.52
C THR A 43 -11.46 19.99 22.01
N PHE A 44 -10.82 19.27 22.93
CA PHE A 44 -10.14 18.02 22.57
C PHE A 44 -11.09 16.99 21.95
N ASP A 45 -12.37 17.01 22.34
CA ASP A 45 -13.39 16.12 21.78
C ASP A 45 -13.65 16.43 20.31
N ILE A 46 -13.85 17.70 19.94
CA ILE A 46 -14.01 18.10 18.52
C ILE A 46 -12.74 17.80 17.72
N LEU A 47 -11.55 18.04 18.29
CA LEU A 47 -10.29 17.76 17.60
C LEU A 47 -10.07 16.25 17.40
N ASN A 48 -10.51 15.41 18.34
CA ASN A 48 -10.50 13.96 18.20
C ASN A 48 -11.54 13.47 17.20
N ASP A 49 -12.75 14.02 17.23
CA ASP A 49 -13.82 13.71 16.28
C ASP A 49 -13.40 14.09 14.86
N PHE A 50 -12.88 15.30 14.65
CA PHE A 50 -12.36 15.70 13.34
C PHE A 50 -11.23 14.80 12.86
N LEU A 51 -10.30 14.43 13.74
CA LEU A 51 -9.20 13.54 13.39
C LEU A 51 -9.72 12.18 12.90
N LEU A 52 -10.67 11.58 13.61
CA LEU A 52 -11.27 10.30 13.24
C LEU A 52 -12.11 10.41 11.96
N ASP A 53 -12.94 11.44 11.83
CA ASP A 53 -13.77 11.72 10.65
C ASP A 53 -12.88 11.94 9.40
N ASN A 54 -11.67 12.52 9.57
CA ASN A 54 -10.69 12.64 8.50
C ASN A 54 -9.97 11.33 8.15
N LEU A 55 -9.67 10.47 9.12
CA LEU A 55 -9.01 9.17 8.88
C LEU A 55 -9.98 8.15 8.26
N GLU A 56 -11.19 8.03 8.80
CA GLU A 56 -12.16 7.01 8.39
C GLU A 56 -12.98 7.44 7.16
N CYS A 57 -13.35 8.72 7.07
CA CYS A 57 -14.25 9.20 6.02
C CYS A 57 -13.55 10.12 5.00
N GLY A 58 -12.28 10.45 5.20
CA GLY A 58 -11.56 11.40 4.36
C GLY A 58 -12.14 12.81 4.39
N THR A 59 -12.91 13.16 5.43
CA THR A 59 -13.60 14.45 5.48
C THR A 59 -12.61 15.60 5.46
N SER A 60 -12.81 16.53 4.53
CA SER A 60 -12.02 17.76 4.45
C SER A 60 -12.35 18.68 5.64
N ALA A 61 -11.40 19.50 6.05
CA ALA A 61 -11.63 20.45 7.13
C ALA A 61 -12.81 21.39 6.86
N MET A 62 -13.04 21.76 5.59
CA MET A 62 -14.16 22.64 5.22
C MET A 62 -15.52 21.93 5.38
N ASN A 63 -15.58 20.65 4.99
CA ASN A 63 -16.78 19.84 5.17
C ASN A 63 -17.08 19.64 6.65
N TYR A 64 -16.04 19.32 7.44
CA TYR A 64 -16.17 19.17 8.88
C TYR A 64 -16.58 20.48 9.57
N TYR A 65 -15.96 21.61 9.22
CA TYR A 65 -16.34 22.92 9.72
C TYR A 65 -17.79 23.26 9.35
N SER A 66 -18.25 22.90 8.15
CA SER A 66 -19.64 23.07 7.73
C SER A 66 -20.61 22.18 8.53
N LYS A 67 -20.21 20.93 8.84
CA LYS A 67 -20.93 20.01 9.73
C LYS A 67 -21.09 20.63 11.13
N LEU A 68 -20.00 21.12 11.72
CA LEU A 68 -20.02 21.80 13.02
C LEU A 68 -20.99 22.98 13.03
N ARG A 69 -20.95 23.87 12.03
CA ARG A 69 -21.85 25.03 11.95
C ARG A 69 -23.33 24.63 11.94
N ARG A 70 -23.67 23.57 11.21
CA ARG A 70 -25.05 23.05 11.14
C ARG A 70 -25.50 22.42 12.46
N MET A 71 -24.60 21.71 13.14
CA MET A 71 -24.86 21.15 14.46
C MET A 71 -25.07 22.24 15.50
N THR A 72 -24.31 23.34 15.43
CA THR A 72 -24.48 24.48 16.34
C THR A 72 -25.76 25.28 16.06
N MET A 73 -26.05 25.59 14.79
CA MET A 73 -27.30 26.25 14.40
C MET A 73 -27.75 25.81 13.01
N ALA A 74 -28.79 24.96 12.98
CA ALA A 74 -29.31 24.41 11.74
C ALA A 74 -30.01 25.45 10.85
N VAL A 75 -30.65 26.46 11.44
CA VAL A 75 -31.48 27.44 10.71
C VAL A 75 -30.62 28.46 9.95
N PHE A 76 -29.53 28.92 10.55
CA PHE A 76 -28.64 29.93 9.95
C PHE A 76 -27.15 29.56 10.13
N PRO A 77 -26.68 28.41 9.63
CA PRO A 77 -25.31 27.94 9.88
C PRO A 77 -24.25 28.95 9.45
N HIS A 78 -24.55 29.74 8.41
CA HIS A 78 -23.69 30.81 7.91
C HIS A 78 -23.46 31.97 8.90
N LEU A 79 -24.33 32.12 9.91
CA LEU A 79 -24.22 33.11 10.98
C LEU A 79 -23.53 32.56 12.23
N VAL A 80 -23.16 31.28 12.28
CA VAL A 80 -22.43 30.71 13.42
C VAL A 80 -20.96 31.15 13.35
N PRO A 81 -20.51 32.07 14.24
CA PRO A 81 -19.13 32.05 14.67
C PRO A 81 -18.91 30.77 15.47
N VAL A 82 -17.91 29.97 15.16
CA VAL A 82 -17.63 28.79 15.99
C VAL A 82 -16.86 29.20 17.28
N PHE A 83 -17.29 30.32 17.89
CA PHE A 83 -16.84 30.91 19.16
C PHE A 83 -17.95 31.77 19.78
N HIS A 84 -18.11 31.71 21.11
CA HIS A 84 -19.08 32.52 21.86
C HIS A 84 -18.53 33.93 22.11
N ILE A 85 -19.18 34.99 21.60
CA ILE A 85 -19.02 36.32 22.16
C ILE A 85 -20.18 36.50 23.15
N HIS A 86 -19.88 36.72 24.43
CA HIS A 86 -20.87 37.13 25.41
C HIS A 86 -21.24 38.59 25.07
N ILE A 87 -22.42 38.83 24.53
CA ILE A 87 -22.95 40.19 24.36
C ILE A 87 -23.82 40.46 25.60
N PRO A 88 -23.42 41.36 26.52
CA PRO A 88 -24.25 41.75 27.64
C PRO A 88 -25.56 42.37 27.11
N GLN A 89 -26.70 42.04 27.73
CA GLN A 89 -28.05 42.43 27.30
C GLN A 89 -28.38 43.94 27.35
N HIS A 90 -27.39 44.83 27.44
CA HIS A 90 -27.62 46.27 27.51
C HIS A 90 -26.62 47.04 26.64
N SER A 91 -26.78 47.00 25.32
CA SER A 91 -26.33 48.10 24.45
C SER A 91 -27.09 48.10 23.12
N ILE A 92 -27.88 49.14 22.91
CA ILE A 92 -28.62 49.43 21.67
C ILE A 92 -27.72 50.10 20.60
N TYR A 93 -26.40 50.13 20.79
CA TYR A 93 -25.46 50.58 19.77
C TYR A 93 -24.60 49.41 19.30
N LEU A 94 -25.04 48.75 18.22
CA LEU A 94 -24.19 47.83 17.46
C LEU A 94 -23.08 48.64 16.78
N PRO A 95 -21.79 48.46 17.12
CA PRO A 95 -20.73 48.83 16.21
C PRO A 95 -20.83 47.87 15.01
N ARG A 96 -20.67 48.39 13.79
CA ARG A 96 -20.40 47.60 12.58
C ARG A 96 -19.15 46.74 12.79
N VAL A 97 -19.28 45.59 13.44
CA VAL A 97 -18.31 44.51 13.31
C VAL A 97 -18.71 43.77 12.05
N PRO A 98 -17.93 43.86 10.95
CA PRO A 98 -18.30 43.18 9.71
C PRO A 98 -18.42 41.68 10.00
N ILE A 99 -19.59 41.09 9.67
CA ILE A 99 -19.91 39.66 9.87
C ILE A 99 -18.83 38.70 9.31
N TYR A 100 -17.97 39.20 8.41
CA TYR A 100 -16.77 38.53 7.91
C TYR A 100 -15.67 38.26 8.96
N SER A 101 -15.71 38.89 10.15
CA SER A 101 -14.66 38.80 11.20
C SER A 101 -14.82 37.61 12.17
N LEU A 102 -15.70 36.65 11.85
CA LEU A 102 -16.09 35.56 12.75
C LEU A 102 -15.93 34.16 12.13
N HIS A 103 -15.14 34.04 11.06
CA HIS A 103 -14.87 32.77 10.37
C HIS A 103 -13.60 32.09 10.93
N ARG A 104 -13.77 31.24 11.95
CA ARG A 104 -12.69 30.57 12.71
C ARG A 104 -12.08 29.32 12.05
N TYR A 105 -12.35 29.12 10.76
CA TYR A 105 -11.86 27.97 9.98
C TYR A 105 -10.33 27.90 9.94
N ARG A 106 -9.65 29.04 9.79
CA ARG A 106 -8.18 29.09 9.72
C ARG A 106 -7.56 28.64 11.03
N GLU A 107 -8.15 29.04 12.14
CA GLU A 107 -7.78 28.64 13.49
C GLU A 107 -8.04 27.16 13.70
N LEU A 108 -9.19 26.63 13.26
CA LEU A 108 -9.47 25.19 13.34
C LEU A 108 -8.40 24.40 12.59
N MET A 109 -8.05 24.81 11.37
CA MET A 109 -6.98 24.18 10.59
C MET A 109 -5.64 24.19 11.30
N ARG A 110 -5.24 25.33 11.88
CA ARG A 110 -3.98 25.45 12.62
C ARG A 110 -3.95 24.56 13.85
N VAL A 111 -5.01 24.59 14.66
CA VAL A 111 -5.10 23.79 15.89
C VAL A 111 -5.21 22.31 15.57
N ALA A 112 -5.97 21.91 14.55
CA ALA A 112 -6.05 20.52 14.11
C ALA A 112 -4.68 19.98 13.65
N ARG A 113 -3.91 20.80 12.93
CA ARG A 113 -2.54 20.48 12.50
C ARG A 113 -1.59 20.30 13.69
N GLN A 114 -1.63 21.20 14.68
CA GLN A 114 -0.84 21.06 15.91
C GLN A 114 -1.28 19.85 16.75
N TRP A 115 -2.59 19.63 16.87
CA TRP A 115 -3.17 18.52 17.62
C TRP A 115 -2.74 17.18 17.05
N ARG A 116 -2.79 17.05 15.72
CA ARG A 116 -2.20 15.95 14.98
C ARG A 116 -0.75 15.72 15.44
N LYS A 117 0.14 16.71 15.36
CA LYS A 117 1.56 16.59 15.79
C LYS A 117 1.67 16.03 17.21
N LEU A 118 0.93 16.62 18.14
CA LEU A 118 0.90 16.17 19.54
C LEU A 118 0.46 14.72 19.69
N LYS A 119 -0.50 14.25 18.89
CA LYS A 119 -0.94 12.85 18.89
C LYS A 119 0.15 11.90 18.40
N LEU A 120 0.92 12.25 17.37
CA LEU A 120 2.06 11.41 16.94
C LEU A 120 3.20 11.41 17.96
N LEU A 121 3.54 12.57 18.52
CA LEU A 121 4.55 12.66 19.57
C LEU A 121 4.17 11.75 20.74
N LYS A 122 2.94 11.91 21.25
CA LYS A 122 2.39 11.10 22.34
C LYS A 122 2.37 9.60 21.99
N ARG A 123 1.98 9.23 20.76
CA ARG A 123 1.92 7.84 20.30
C ARG A 123 3.30 7.17 20.20
N ASN A 124 4.34 7.94 19.97
CA ASN A 124 5.72 7.45 19.85
C ASN A 124 6.57 7.75 21.10
N GLY A 125 5.94 8.14 22.21
CA GLY A 125 6.63 8.35 23.50
C GLY A 125 7.36 9.69 23.65
N PHE A 126 7.24 10.59 22.67
CA PHE A 126 7.84 11.92 22.72
C PHE A 126 7.00 12.90 23.56
N GLY A 127 7.67 13.82 24.24
CA GLY A 127 7.08 14.75 25.23
C GLY A 127 7.25 14.29 26.68
N HIS A 128 8.08 13.29 26.90
CA HIS A 128 8.33 12.68 28.22
C HIS A 128 9.81 12.70 28.62
N GLU A 129 10.68 12.67 27.62
CA GLU A 129 12.13 12.83 27.72
C GLU A 129 12.55 14.02 26.82
N GLU A 130 13.65 14.70 27.16
CA GLU A 130 14.25 15.75 26.33
C GLU A 130 15.05 15.11 25.19
N LYS A 131 14.32 14.50 24.25
CA LYS A 131 14.88 13.88 23.06
C LYS A 131 14.32 14.57 21.82
N ASP A 132 15.23 15.04 20.96
CA ASP A 132 14.86 15.54 19.65
C ASP A 132 14.31 14.40 18.77
N VAL A 133 13.25 14.73 18.03
CA VAL A 133 12.65 13.82 17.07
C VAL A 133 13.59 13.71 15.87
N ARG A 134 14.02 12.49 15.55
CA ARG A 134 14.88 12.22 14.39
C ARG A 134 14.01 11.91 13.16
N PRO A 135 14.60 11.90 11.95
CA PRO A 135 13.90 11.38 10.78
C PRO A 135 13.32 9.99 11.04
N SER A 136 12.12 9.72 10.55
CA SER A 136 11.33 8.48 10.76
C SER A 136 10.78 8.20 12.17
N ASP A 137 11.21 8.90 13.22
CA ASP A 137 10.86 8.56 14.62
C ASP A 137 9.35 8.60 14.93
N LEU A 138 8.55 9.29 14.11
CA LEU A 138 7.10 9.40 14.28
C LEU A 138 6.29 8.44 13.40
N ALA A 139 6.95 7.52 12.69
CA ALA A 139 6.32 6.54 11.82
C ALA A 139 6.42 5.11 12.37
N LEU A 140 5.28 4.42 12.43
CA LEU A 140 5.22 3.01 12.79
C LEU A 140 5.57 2.14 11.58
N PHE A 141 6.54 1.23 11.71
CA PHE A 141 6.87 0.25 10.67
C PHE A 141 6.25 -1.13 10.92
N CYS A 142 6.41 -2.05 9.96
CA CYS A 142 5.78 -3.37 9.96
C CYS A 142 6.29 -4.28 11.10
N PRO A 143 5.42 -4.80 12.00
CA PRO A 143 5.85 -5.69 13.08
C PRO A 143 6.34 -7.05 12.59
N ALA A 144 5.94 -7.47 11.39
CA ALA A 144 6.24 -8.77 10.79
C ALA A 144 7.44 -8.72 9.83
N CYS A 145 8.04 -7.56 9.56
CA CYS A 145 9.32 -7.49 8.85
C CYS A 145 10.49 -7.76 9.80
N PRO A 146 11.57 -8.42 9.34
CA PRO A 146 12.77 -8.61 10.16
C PRO A 146 13.42 -7.24 10.43
N GLN A 147 13.56 -6.89 11.70
CA GLN A 147 14.15 -5.64 12.19
C GLN A 147 15.19 -5.95 13.29
N PRO A 148 16.47 -6.05 12.93
CA PRO A 148 17.55 -6.38 13.88
C PRO A 148 17.56 -5.42 15.07
N GLY A 149 17.70 -5.97 16.27
CA GLY A 149 17.67 -5.19 17.52
C GLY A 149 16.27 -4.80 18.01
N ILE A 150 15.21 -5.04 17.21
CA ILE A 150 13.82 -4.80 17.59
C ILE A 150 13.08 -6.11 17.77
N ASN A 151 12.96 -6.92 16.71
CA ASN A 151 12.15 -8.14 16.73
C ASN A 151 12.87 -9.40 16.23
N VAL A 152 14.10 -9.25 15.75
CA VAL A 152 14.96 -10.36 15.34
C VAL A 152 16.37 -10.15 15.90
N THR A 153 16.97 -11.26 16.35
CA THR A 153 18.41 -11.35 16.63
C THR A 153 19.02 -12.13 15.49
N LEU A 154 19.95 -11.51 14.76
CA LEU A 154 20.63 -12.17 13.66
C LEU A 154 21.69 -13.14 14.21
N PRO A 155 21.88 -14.32 13.60
CA PRO A 155 22.97 -15.22 13.97
C PRO A 155 24.32 -14.54 13.72
N VAL A 156 25.20 -14.52 14.73
CA VAL A 156 26.53 -13.93 14.65
C VAL A 156 27.51 -15.00 14.16
N GLY A 157 28.03 -14.85 12.94
CA GLY A 157 29.08 -15.73 12.39
C GLY A 157 29.20 -15.64 10.87
N GLU A 158 30.44 -15.60 10.37
CA GLU A 158 30.78 -15.72 8.96
C GLU A 158 30.23 -17.03 8.39
N HIS A 159 29.07 -16.98 7.75
CA HIS A 159 28.72 -17.99 6.77
C HIS A 159 29.55 -17.70 5.52
N THR A 160 30.79 -18.20 5.50
CA THR A 160 31.43 -18.54 4.23
C THR A 160 30.50 -19.53 3.55
N GLU A 161 30.03 -19.22 2.33
CA GLU A 161 29.15 -20.08 1.54
C GLU A 161 29.76 -21.48 1.25
N ASP A 162 31.02 -21.71 1.65
CA ASP A 162 31.71 -22.99 1.60
C ASP A 162 31.92 -23.61 2.99
N SER A 163 31.02 -24.49 3.43
CA SER A 163 31.38 -25.68 4.22
C SER A 163 30.20 -26.61 4.41
N ASN A 164 30.06 -27.56 3.48
CA ASN A 164 29.69 -28.92 3.88
C ASN A 164 30.70 -29.37 4.93
N VAL A 165 30.27 -29.60 6.18
CA VAL A 165 30.65 -30.73 7.05
C VAL A 165 30.24 -30.47 8.51
N ASN A 166 29.53 -31.46 9.07
CA ASN A 166 29.30 -31.81 10.48
C ASN A 166 28.04 -31.32 11.22
N LYS A 167 27.13 -32.30 11.33
CA LYS A 167 26.03 -32.52 12.26
C LYS A 167 26.30 -32.03 13.69
N GLY A 168 25.42 -31.16 14.17
CA GLY A 168 25.24 -30.81 15.58
C GLY A 168 23.99 -29.94 15.78
N SER A 169 22.82 -30.57 15.82
CA SER A 169 21.53 -30.16 16.42
C SER A 169 20.96 -28.72 16.36
N ASP A 170 21.57 -27.75 15.68
CA ASP A 170 20.91 -26.46 15.37
C ASP A 170 20.71 -26.36 13.86
N LEU A 171 19.44 -26.39 13.46
CA LEU A 171 18.99 -26.28 12.07
C LEU A 171 19.47 -24.94 11.50
N GLN A 172 20.49 -24.97 10.64
CA GLN A 172 21.09 -23.78 10.03
C GLN A 172 20.00 -22.99 9.31
N THR A 173 19.57 -21.87 9.89
CA THR A 173 18.46 -21.08 9.38
C THR A 173 18.85 -20.47 8.03
N PRO A 174 18.06 -20.63 6.96
CA PRO A 174 18.44 -20.13 5.64
C PRO A 174 18.65 -18.61 5.63
N SER A 175 19.70 -18.14 4.95
CA SER A 175 20.04 -16.70 4.91
C SER A 175 18.93 -15.84 4.29
N TRP A 176 18.17 -16.41 3.35
CA TRP A 176 17.07 -15.72 2.68
C TRP A 176 15.89 -15.41 3.61
N LEU A 177 15.78 -16.08 4.76
CA LEU A 177 14.68 -15.86 5.71
C LEU A 177 14.63 -14.40 6.17
N TYR A 178 15.79 -13.77 6.38
CA TYR A 178 15.88 -12.39 6.86
C TYR A 178 15.86 -11.35 5.74
N THR A 179 15.56 -11.75 4.50
CA THR A 179 15.50 -10.84 3.35
C THR A 179 14.50 -9.72 3.60
N ARG A 180 14.86 -8.48 3.30
CA ARG A 180 13.91 -7.35 3.33
C ARG A 180 13.14 -7.30 2.02
N LEU A 181 11.82 -7.55 2.06
CA LEU A 181 10.95 -7.46 0.87
C LEU A 181 10.29 -6.09 0.77
N LEU A 182 10.58 -5.36 -0.31
CA LEU A 182 10.05 -4.03 -0.59
C LEU A 182 9.33 -3.99 -1.93
N VAL A 183 8.26 -3.21 -2.01
CA VAL A 183 7.62 -2.82 -3.28
C VAL A 183 7.80 -1.31 -3.45
N MET A 184 7.95 -0.88 -4.70
CA MET A 184 8.14 0.50 -5.11
C MET A 184 7.09 0.85 -6.16
N ASP A 185 6.45 2.00 -6.02
CA ASP A 185 5.50 2.51 -7.01
C ASP A 185 5.30 4.03 -6.86
N GLY A 186 4.75 4.66 -7.89
CA GLY A 186 4.35 6.06 -7.97
C GLY A 186 2.83 6.27 -8.03
N ASN A 187 2.32 7.17 -7.20
CA ASN A 187 0.93 7.62 -7.23
C ASN A 187 0.79 9.02 -7.85
N PHE A 188 0.40 9.06 -9.12
CA PHE A 188 0.16 10.30 -9.89
C PHE A 188 -1.16 11.01 -9.58
N LYS A 189 -2.04 10.43 -8.76
CA LYS A 189 -3.24 11.15 -8.27
C LYS A 189 -2.89 12.14 -7.16
N ALA A 190 -1.71 12.00 -6.55
CA ALA A 190 -1.22 12.86 -5.47
C ALA A 190 -0.58 14.14 -6.00
N GLU A 191 -1.27 14.83 -6.91
CA GLU A 191 -0.83 16.12 -7.41
C GLU A 191 -0.85 17.17 -6.30
N HIS A 192 0.13 18.06 -6.33
CA HIS A 192 0.24 19.18 -5.41
C HIS A 192 0.44 20.49 -6.16
N LEU A 193 -0.36 21.50 -5.82
CA LEU A 193 -0.27 22.83 -6.44
C LEU A 193 0.90 23.62 -5.85
N HIS A 194 1.47 24.53 -6.64
CA HIS A 194 2.43 25.50 -6.10
C HIS A 194 1.79 26.34 -4.99
N PRO A 195 2.50 26.54 -3.87
CA PRO A 195 2.02 27.42 -2.82
C PRO A 195 1.98 28.88 -3.31
N VAL A 196 0.95 29.61 -2.90
CA VAL A 196 0.79 31.03 -3.27
C VAL A 196 1.88 31.90 -2.65
N HIS A 197 2.30 31.58 -1.42
CA HIS A 197 3.34 32.30 -0.68
C HIS A 197 4.34 31.30 -0.08
N PRO A 198 5.30 30.77 -0.87
CA PRO A 198 6.23 29.74 -0.41
C PRO A 198 7.05 30.15 0.82
N GLY A 199 7.38 31.45 0.95
CA GLY A 199 8.17 31.98 2.08
C GLY A 199 7.46 31.97 3.43
N ASP A 200 6.13 31.81 3.45
CA ASP A 200 5.31 31.78 4.68
C ASP A 200 5.07 30.33 5.18
N GLU A 201 5.54 29.32 4.45
CA GLU A 201 5.30 27.94 4.80
C GLU A 201 6.13 27.51 6.01
N VAL A 202 5.46 27.01 7.04
CA VAL A 202 6.10 26.51 8.27
C VAL A 202 5.87 25.01 8.35
N SER A 203 6.94 24.22 8.47
CA SER A 203 6.86 22.78 8.75
C SER A 203 6.81 22.51 10.25
N LEU A 204 5.99 21.54 10.68
CA LEU A 204 5.95 21.08 12.07
C LEU A 204 6.70 19.75 12.25
N MET A 205 6.92 18.97 11.20
CA MET A 205 7.51 17.63 11.29
C MET A 205 8.21 17.19 10.00
N ASP A 206 9.08 18.04 9.46
CA ASP A 206 9.85 17.75 8.24
C ASP A 206 10.67 16.45 8.37
N GLY A 207 10.38 15.46 7.53
CA GLY A 207 11.09 14.19 7.53
C GLY A 207 10.86 13.27 8.74
N HIS A 208 10.05 13.65 9.72
CA HIS A 208 9.88 12.85 10.95
C HIS A 208 8.94 11.63 10.77
N GLY A 209 8.16 11.59 9.69
CA GLY A 209 7.21 10.53 9.36
C GLY A 209 7.67 9.63 8.20
N PHE A 210 6.77 9.43 7.24
CA PHE A 210 6.99 8.65 6.02
C PHE A 210 7.54 9.51 4.88
N MET A 211 7.05 10.75 4.76
CA MET A 211 7.59 11.73 3.82
C MET A 211 9.04 12.05 4.20
N VAL A 212 9.92 12.10 3.20
CA VAL A 212 11.32 12.46 3.39
C VAL A 212 11.47 13.94 3.76
N GLY A 213 12.57 14.26 4.43
CA GLY A 213 12.91 15.64 4.76
C GLY A 213 13.32 16.44 3.52
N ASP A 214 12.91 17.70 3.46
CA ASP A 214 13.06 18.54 2.27
C ASP A 214 14.51 18.83 1.89
N THR A 215 15.36 19.13 2.89
CA THR A 215 16.71 19.67 2.66
C THR A 215 17.59 18.71 1.85
N LEU A 216 17.87 17.53 2.39
CA LEU A 216 18.72 16.53 1.74
C LEU A 216 18.11 15.99 0.44
N TYR A 217 16.78 15.96 0.36
CA TYR A 217 16.10 15.50 -0.85
C TYR A 217 16.24 16.52 -1.99
N LYS A 218 16.07 17.81 -1.72
CA LYS A 218 16.28 18.88 -2.70
C LYS A 218 17.75 18.95 -3.14
N GLU A 219 18.69 18.77 -2.22
CA GLU A 219 20.12 18.66 -2.55
C GLU A 219 20.38 17.49 -3.51
N HIS A 220 19.84 16.30 -3.22
CA HIS A 220 19.93 15.13 -4.10
C HIS A 220 19.37 15.43 -5.50
N LEU A 221 18.18 16.03 -5.58
CA LEU A 221 17.56 16.38 -6.86
C LEU A 221 18.36 17.42 -7.66
N ALA A 222 19.12 18.29 -7.00
CA ALA A 222 19.92 19.32 -7.64
C ALA A 222 21.23 18.76 -8.24
N ILE A 223 21.80 17.72 -7.64
CA ILE A 223 23.06 17.12 -8.08
C ILE A 223 22.88 15.90 -9.00
N ALA A 224 21.78 15.16 -8.84
CA ALA A 224 21.57 13.91 -9.54
C ALA A 224 21.33 14.13 -11.03
N GLN A 225 22.06 13.40 -11.88
CA GLN A 225 21.88 13.45 -13.32
C GLN A 225 20.80 12.46 -13.77
N ASP A 226 19.73 12.98 -14.36
CA ASP A 226 18.65 12.16 -14.91
C ASP A 226 19.02 11.70 -16.34
N THR A 227 19.53 10.48 -16.46
CA THR A 227 19.86 9.90 -17.77
C THR A 227 18.71 9.03 -18.23
N ILE A 228 17.96 9.49 -19.24
CA ILE A 228 16.91 8.69 -19.88
C ILE A 228 17.58 7.48 -20.54
N GLN A 229 17.29 6.29 -20.04
CA GLN A 229 17.74 5.05 -20.67
C GLN A 229 16.72 4.60 -21.71
N GLN A 230 17.21 4.18 -22.88
CA GLN A 230 16.38 3.57 -23.89
C GLN A 230 16.01 2.15 -23.43
N SER A 231 14.71 1.87 -23.36
CA SER A 231 14.21 0.56 -22.93
C SER A 231 14.46 -0.49 -24.00
N GLU A 232 15.11 -1.58 -23.63
CA GLU A 232 15.22 -2.80 -24.46
C GLU A 232 13.98 -3.71 -24.36
N CYS A 233 13.09 -3.43 -23.39
CA CYS A 233 11.86 -4.19 -23.17
C CYS A 233 10.66 -3.48 -23.83
N ASN A 234 9.74 -4.27 -24.41
CA ASN A 234 8.51 -3.75 -24.98
C ASN A 234 7.64 -3.06 -23.91
N ASN A 235 7.00 -1.96 -24.29
CA ASN A 235 5.88 -1.31 -23.62
C ASN A 235 6.16 -0.36 -22.42
N HIS A 236 7.03 0.64 -22.59
CA HIS A 236 7.20 1.76 -21.63
C HIS A 236 6.53 3.08 -22.06
N CYS A 237 5.45 3.02 -22.84
CA CYS A 237 4.69 4.24 -23.17
C CYS A 237 4.11 4.93 -21.92
N ALA A 238 3.80 4.19 -20.85
CA ALA A 238 3.22 4.73 -19.62
C ALA A 238 4.18 5.67 -18.85
N VAL A 239 5.45 5.27 -18.67
CA VAL A 239 6.47 6.09 -17.98
C VAL A 239 6.78 7.36 -18.78
N ASN A 240 6.88 7.25 -20.11
CA ASN A 240 7.15 8.39 -20.98
C ASN A 240 6.01 9.41 -21.00
N GLN A 241 4.75 8.96 -20.89
CA GLN A 241 3.58 9.83 -20.85
C GLN A 241 3.35 10.47 -19.46
N ALA A 242 3.72 9.77 -18.38
CA ALA A 242 3.69 10.29 -17.02
C ALA A 242 4.73 11.40 -16.75
N ASN A 243 5.84 11.41 -17.50
CA ASN A 243 6.91 12.41 -17.42
C ASN A 243 6.63 13.72 -18.21
N ALA A 244 5.44 13.88 -18.78
CA ALA A 244 5.04 15.13 -19.42
C ALA A 244 4.96 16.28 -18.39
N SER A 245 5.67 17.39 -18.65
CA SER A 245 5.73 18.51 -17.70
C SER A 245 4.37 19.19 -17.54
N ARG A 246 3.89 19.28 -16.30
CA ARG A 246 2.69 20.06 -15.93
C ARG A 246 3.12 21.33 -15.21
N HIS A 247 3.24 22.45 -15.92
CA HIS A 247 3.78 23.74 -15.43
C HIS A 247 3.02 24.41 -14.25
N ARG A 248 2.00 23.77 -13.68
CA ARG A 248 1.17 24.34 -12.60
C ARG A 248 1.28 23.59 -11.27
N LEU A 249 2.12 22.56 -11.19
CA LEU A 249 2.23 21.66 -10.04
C LEU A 249 3.60 21.77 -9.38
N GLU A 250 3.60 21.85 -8.05
CA GLU A 250 4.80 21.66 -7.21
C GLU A 250 5.25 20.20 -7.24
N ALA A 251 4.28 19.29 -7.21
CA ALA A 251 4.50 17.87 -7.37
C ALA A 251 3.47 17.26 -8.32
N THR A 252 3.92 16.45 -9.27
CA THR A 252 3.07 15.70 -10.22
C THR A 252 2.51 14.40 -9.63
N GLY A 253 2.92 14.06 -8.40
CA GLY A 253 2.60 12.82 -7.71
C GLY A 253 3.53 12.60 -6.53
N ILE A 254 3.37 11.46 -5.87
CA ILE A 254 4.30 10.97 -4.85
C ILE A 254 4.72 9.55 -5.21
N GLY A 255 5.87 9.10 -4.74
CA GLY A 255 6.28 7.70 -4.85
C GLY A 255 7.02 7.24 -3.62
N GLY A 256 7.20 5.94 -3.48
CA GLY A 256 8.01 5.43 -2.38
C GLY A 256 7.97 3.93 -2.22
N CYS A 257 8.42 3.47 -1.05
CA CYS A 257 8.54 2.06 -0.73
C CYS A 257 7.52 1.61 0.34
N ALA A 258 6.99 0.40 0.18
CA ALA A 258 6.27 -0.32 1.24
C ALA A 258 6.83 -1.73 1.43
N CYS A 259 6.54 -2.33 2.58
CA CYS A 259 6.73 -3.77 2.78
C CYS A 259 5.85 -4.53 1.78
N ALA A 260 6.47 -5.33 0.92
CA ALA A 260 5.76 -6.05 -0.13
C ALA A 260 4.79 -7.13 0.41
N ARG A 261 5.08 -7.69 1.60
CA ARG A 261 4.31 -8.82 2.16
C ARG A 261 3.09 -8.40 2.98
N HIS A 262 3.22 -7.33 3.77
CA HIS A 262 2.18 -6.90 4.71
C HIS A 262 1.55 -5.56 4.34
N GLY A 263 2.16 -4.85 3.38
CA GLY A 263 1.66 -3.58 2.86
C GLY A 263 1.78 -2.45 3.87
N CYS A 264 2.87 -2.39 4.62
CA CYS A 264 3.13 -1.25 5.51
C CYS A 264 4.06 -0.28 4.79
N PHE A 265 3.70 1.01 4.72
CA PHE A 265 4.60 2.04 4.21
C PHE A 265 5.92 2.03 4.98
N VAL A 266 7.04 2.22 4.28
CA VAL A 266 8.35 2.31 4.94
C VAL A 266 8.56 3.74 5.45
N PRO A 267 8.94 3.95 6.72
CA PRO A 267 9.26 5.26 7.26
C PRO A 267 10.32 5.99 6.44
N HIS A 268 10.18 7.32 6.33
CA HIS A 268 11.11 8.21 5.64
C HIS A 268 11.49 7.75 4.21
N ALA A 269 10.56 7.14 3.49
CA ALA A 269 10.78 6.58 2.15
C ALA A 269 9.69 6.99 1.13
N MET A 270 8.92 8.04 1.42
CA MET A 270 7.98 8.66 0.49
C MET A 270 8.52 10.00 -0.02
N VAL A 271 8.46 10.21 -1.31
CA VAL A 271 9.06 11.35 -2.00
C VAL A 271 8.06 12.03 -2.93
N ASP A 272 8.17 13.35 -3.09
CA ASP A 272 7.41 14.07 -4.11
C ASP A 272 8.08 13.97 -5.47
N PHE A 273 7.28 13.85 -6.52
CA PHE A 273 7.70 13.87 -7.91
C PHE A 273 7.66 15.29 -8.48
N GLN A 274 8.81 15.88 -8.78
CA GLN A 274 8.86 17.23 -9.37
C GLN A 274 8.46 17.21 -10.86
N LYS A 275 8.69 16.09 -11.53
CA LYS A 275 8.33 15.89 -12.95
C LYS A 275 8.21 14.40 -13.25
N GLY A 276 7.02 13.87 -13.03
CA GLY A 276 6.74 12.44 -13.18
C GLY A 276 7.65 11.58 -12.29
N GLU A 277 7.59 10.27 -12.50
CA GLU A 277 8.38 9.32 -11.74
C GLU A 277 9.74 9.11 -12.40
N ARG A 278 10.73 9.88 -11.95
CA ARG A 278 12.11 9.73 -12.42
C ARG A 278 12.85 8.75 -11.52
N GLN A 279 13.83 8.05 -12.11
CA GLN A 279 14.66 7.11 -11.35
C GLN A 279 15.34 7.79 -10.17
N ILE A 280 15.78 9.05 -10.32
CA ILE A 280 16.40 9.81 -9.22
C ILE A 280 15.49 9.98 -7.99
N ASN A 281 14.16 10.06 -8.20
CA ASN A 281 13.19 10.15 -7.12
C ASN A 281 13.13 8.80 -6.37
N MET A 282 13.02 7.71 -7.13
CA MET A 282 12.91 6.35 -6.60
C MET A 282 14.22 5.82 -6.00
N ASP A 283 15.37 6.25 -6.52
CA ASP A 283 16.70 5.96 -5.95
C ASP A 283 16.78 6.45 -4.49
N TYR A 284 16.32 7.70 -4.26
CA TYR A 284 16.32 8.28 -2.91
C TYR A 284 15.37 7.54 -1.98
N ALA A 285 14.12 7.28 -2.43
CA ALA A 285 13.13 6.53 -1.67
C ALA A 285 13.64 5.13 -1.27
N LEU A 286 14.21 4.39 -2.23
CA LEU A 286 14.75 3.06 -1.99
C LEU A 286 15.94 3.09 -1.03
N CYS A 287 16.90 4.00 -1.21
CA CYS A 287 18.06 4.09 -0.32
C CYS A 287 17.63 4.37 1.13
N LYS A 288 16.64 5.24 1.34
CA LYS A 288 16.09 5.45 2.69
C LYS A 288 15.40 4.19 3.21
N ALA A 289 14.57 3.54 2.41
CA ALA A 289 13.87 2.32 2.81
C ALA A 289 14.82 1.19 3.21
N LEU A 290 15.94 1.04 2.49
CA LEU A 290 16.98 0.04 2.74
C LEU A 290 17.83 0.33 3.98
N LYS A 291 17.76 1.52 4.58
CA LYS A 291 18.42 1.88 5.85
C LYS A 291 17.50 1.73 7.07
N ILE A 292 16.19 1.55 6.88
CA ILE A 292 15.25 1.44 8.01
C ILE A 292 15.32 0.05 8.67
N ASN A 293 16.02 -0.02 9.80
CA ASN A 293 16.13 -1.20 10.67
C ASN A 293 16.60 -2.44 9.90
N THR A 294 17.70 -2.31 9.17
CA THR A 294 18.26 -3.33 8.27
C THR A 294 19.73 -3.65 8.58
N ASP A 295 20.29 -3.14 9.67
CA ASP A 295 21.68 -3.39 10.06
C ASP A 295 21.95 -4.89 10.20
N GLY A 296 22.89 -5.42 9.41
CA GLY A 296 23.22 -6.85 9.35
C GLY A 296 22.33 -7.71 8.44
N ILE A 297 21.27 -7.16 7.83
CA ILE A 297 20.52 -7.86 6.78
C ILE A 297 21.36 -7.87 5.49
N ARG A 298 21.55 -9.06 4.91
CA ARG A 298 22.39 -9.27 3.72
C ARG A 298 21.64 -9.18 2.39
N HIS A 299 20.32 -9.34 2.41
CA HIS A 299 19.52 -9.40 1.18
C HIS A 299 18.29 -8.49 1.27
N ALA A 300 17.99 -7.80 0.18
CA ALA A 300 16.72 -7.14 -0.07
C ALA A 300 16.14 -7.59 -1.41
N LEU A 301 14.86 -7.96 -1.43
CA LEU A 301 14.12 -8.23 -2.66
C LEU A 301 13.21 -7.05 -2.93
N THR A 302 13.39 -6.41 -4.08
CA THR A 302 12.63 -5.21 -4.47
C THR A 302 11.69 -5.55 -5.62
N PHE A 303 10.43 -5.13 -5.52
CA PHE A 303 9.44 -5.19 -6.58
C PHE A 303 9.25 -3.79 -7.15
N TYR A 304 9.44 -3.65 -8.46
CA TYR A 304 9.21 -2.40 -9.18
C TYR A 304 8.93 -2.75 -10.64
N ASP A 305 7.93 -2.13 -11.24
CA ASP A 305 7.48 -2.47 -12.61
C ASP A 305 8.63 -2.46 -13.60
N VAL A 306 9.51 -1.46 -13.50
CA VAL A 306 10.63 -1.28 -14.43
C VAL A 306 11.93 -1.89 -13.93
N ASN A 307 11.91 -2.86 -12.99
CA ASN A 307 13.14 -3.42 -12.41
C ASN A 307 14.08 -4.08 -13.43
N CYS A 308 13.56 -4.59 -14.54
CA CYS A 308 14.39 -5.10 -15.64
C CYS A 308 15.32 -4.04 -16.28
N GLN A 309 15.06 -2.75 -16.03
CA GLN A 309 15.87 -1.61 -16.48
C GLN A 309 16.46 -0.84 -15.31
N TYR A 310 15.65 -0.53 -14.30
CA TYR A 310 16.02 0.30 -13.16
C TYR A 310 17.23 -0.26 -12.40
N HIS A 311 17.26 -1.57 -12.15
CA HIS A 311 18.30 -2.20 -11.35
C HIS A 311 19.67 -2.22 -12.03
N LYS A 312 19.72 -2.22 -13.39
CA LYS A 312 20.95 -2.40 -14.16
C LYS A 312 22.05 -1.41 -13.79
N ARG A 313 21.68 -0.14 -13.57
CA ARG A 313 22.60 0.94 -13.15
C ARG A 313 22.34 1.45 -11.73
N LEU A 314 21.51 0.77 -10.94
CA LEU A 314 21.17 1.25 -9.60
C LEU A 314 22.42 1.35 -8.70
N LYS A 315 23.27 0.32 -8.70
CA LYS A 315 24.52 0.32 -7.92
C LYS A 315 25.47 1.43 -8.35
N ASP A 316 25.58 1.68 -9.65
CA ASP A 316 26.39 2.78 -10.20
C ASP A 316 25.85 4.15 -9.77
N ARG A 317 24.53 4.39 -9.92
CA ARG A 317 23.89 5.66 -9.50
C ARG A 317 24.06 5.93 -8.01
N ILE A 318 24.01 4.90 -7.16
CA ILE A 318 24.27 5.03 -5.73
C ILE A 318 25.73 5.36 -5.48
N ALA A 319 26.67 4.67 -6.13
CA ALA A 319 28.11 4.88 -5.95
C ALA A 319 28.61 6.25 -6.45
N GLU A 320 27.98 6.78 -7.50
CA GLU A 320 28.29 8.11 -8.07
C GLU A 320 27.68 9.26 -7.25
N SER A 321 26.67 8.99 -6.42
CA SER A 321 26.00 10.01 -5.61
C SER A 321 26.74 10.27 -4.30
N PRO A 322 26.98 11.54 -3.92
CA PRO A 322 27.54 11.87 -2.62
C PRO A 322 26.51 11.83 -1.47
N ILE A 323 25.23 11.59 -1.77
CA ILE A 323 24.12 11.62 -0.78
C ILE A 323 23.49 10.23 -0.58
N LEU A 324 23.44 9.41 -1.63
CA LEU A 324 22.81 8.10 -1.56
C LEU A 324 23.73 7.09 -0.88
N GLU A 325 23.16 6.31 0.03
CA GLU A 325 23.88 5.27 0.74
C GLU A 325 22.94 4.09 0.99
N ILE A 326 23.49 2.89 0.90
CA ILE A 326 22.86 1.64 1.34
C ILE A 326 23.83 0.88 2.26
N PRO A 327 23.35 -0.04 3.12
CA PRO A 327 24.24 -0.86 3.93
C PRO A 327 25.23 -1.64 3.05
N LYS A 328 26.53 -1.62 3.40
CA LYS A 328 27.64 -2.08 2.53
C LYS A 328 27.53 -3.54 2.07
N GLU A 329 26.98 -4.40 2.91
CA GLU A 329 26.87 -5.85 2.66
C GLU A 329 25.50 -6.25 2.11
N LEU A 330 24.61 -5.28 1.84
CA LEU A 330 23.27 -5.55 1.38
C LEU A 330 23.24 -5.75 -0.13
N ASP A 331 22.84 -6.95 -0.56
CA ASP A 331 22.57 -7.24 -1.97
C ASP A 331 21.09 -7.04 -2.31
N ILE A 332 20.84 -6.41 -3.47
CA ILE A 332 19.49 -6.08 -3.94
C ILE A 332 19.12 -7.02 -5.08
N ILE A 333 18.12 -7.86 -4.84
CA ILE A 333 17.53 -8.77 -5.82
C ILE A 333 16.37 -8.02 -6.50
N PRO A 334 16.38 -7.87 -7.83
CA PRO A 334 15.27 -7.25 -8.56
C PRO A 334 14.16 -8.27 -8.86
N GLY A 335 12.92 -7.86 -8.61
CA GLY A 335 11.70 -8.56 -9.01
C GLY A 335 10.70 -7.60 -9.66
N ILE A 336 9.78 -8.14 -10.46
CA ILE A 336 8.66 -7.39 -11.05
C ILE A 336 7.37 -8.02 -10.53
N GLY A 337 6.38 -7.19 -10.25
CA GLY A 337 5.07 -7.66 -9.80
C GLY A 337 4.47 -8.67 -10.80
N LEU A 338 3.79 -9.70 -10.30
CA LEU A 338 3.28 -10.80 -11.12
C LEU A 338 2.25 -10.36 -12.15
N TRP A 339 1.51 -9.26 -11.91
CA TRP A 339 0.62 -8.72 -12.94
C TRP A 339 1.39 -7.93 -13.98
N HIS A 340 2.35 -7.11 -13.54
CA HIS A 340 3.13 -6.26 -14.43
C HIS A 340 4.11 -7.04 -15.32
N VAL A 341 4.72 -8.11 -14.81
CA VAL A 341 5.75 -8.87 -15.54
C VAL A 341 5.23 -9.47 -16.86
N HIS A 342 3.93 -9.76 -16.96
CA HIS A 342 3.30 -10.23 -18.20
C HIS A 342 3.17 -9.16 -19.28
N GLY A 343 3.30 -7.87 -18.92
CA GLY A 343 3.37 -6.75 -19.87
C GLY A 343 4.78 -6.53 -20.43
N HIS A 344 5.79 -7.23 -19.91
CA HIS A 344 7.17 -7.18 -20.37
C HIS A 344 7.42 -8.23 -21.46
N GLN A 345 8.64 -8.25 -22.02
CA GLN A 345 9.06 -9.35 -22.91
C GLN A 345 9.07 -10.69 -22.17
N ASP A 346 8.86 -11.80 -22.89
CA ASP A 346 8.69 -13.13 -22.30
C ASP A 346 9.85 -13.53 -21.37
N SER A 347 11.09 -13.19 -21.75
CA SER A 347 12.27 -13.48 -20.93
C SER A 347 12.24 -12.77 -19.56
N CYS A 348 11.51 -11.67 -19.39
CA CYS A 348 11.38 -11.00 -18.08
C CYS A 348 10.59 -11.84 -17.08
N TYR A 349 9.70 -12.72 -17.55
CA TYR A 349 8.88 -13.56 -16.68
C TYR A 349 9.75 -14.47 -15.80
N VAL A 350 10.57 -15.30 -16.44
CA VAL A 350 11.45 -16.25 -15.73
C VAL A 350 12.56 -15.54 -14.96
N ARG A 351 12.99 -14.37 -15.44
CA ARG A 351 14.06 -13.58 -14.83
C ARG A 351 13.61 -12.75 -13.64
N TYR A 352 12.37 -12.28 -13.54
CA TYR A 352 11.97 -11.32 -12.49
C TYR A 352 10.69 -11.67 -11.73
N ALA A 353 9.91 -12.67 -12.15
CA ALA A 353 8.73 -13.09 -11.39
C ALA A 353 9.14 -13.73 -10.06
N SER A 354 8.47 -13.35 -8.98
CA SER A 354 8.69 -13.88 -7.62
C SER A 354 8.62 -15.41 -7.54
N ASN A 355 7.82 -16.04 -8.41
CA ASN A 355 7.69 -17.50 -8.49
C ASN A 355 9.04 -18.22 -8.69
N PHE A 356 10.03 -17.56 -9.28
CA PHE A 356 11.35 -18.12 -9.59
C PHE A 356 12.47 -17.51 -8.75
N ILE A 357 12.16 -16.73 -7.71
CA ILE A 357 13.16 -16.10 -6.84
C ILE A 357 13.22 -16.82 -5.51
N GLU A 358 14.38 -17.39 -5.17
CA GLU A 358 14.59 -18.05 -3.88
C GLU A 358 14.37 -17.11 -2.70
N GLY A 359 13.62 -17.57 -1.70
CA GLY A 359 13.27 -16.79 -0.52
C GLY A 359 12.21 -15.71 -0.73
N ALA A 360 11.68 -15.56 -1.96
CA ALA A 360 10.52 -14.69 -2.19
C ALA A 360 9.22 -15.27 -1.61
N ALA A 361 9.19 -16.61 -1.41
CA ALA A 361 8.00 -17.35 -1.00
C ALA A 361 6.79 -17.05 -1.91
N ARG A 362 5.57 -16.92 -1.36
CA ARG A 362 4.37 -16.57 -2.14
C ARG A 362 4.03 -15.09 -2.01
N ILE A 363 4.43 -14.31 -3.00
CA ILE A 363 4.18 -12.88 -3.08
C ILE A 363 3.87 -12.46 -4.52
N ASP A 364 2.92 -11.56 -4.73
CA ASP A 364 2.63 -11.00 -6.04
C ASP A 364 3.47 -9.76 -6.37
N GLY A 365 3.85 -8.96 -5.37
CA GLY A 365 4.60 -7.72 -5.57
C GLY A 365 3.71 -6.53 -5.93
N GLU A 366 2.40 -6.62 -5.69
CA GLU A 366 1.35 -5.72 -6.23
C GLU A 366 0.57 -5.03 -5.10
N ILE A 367 1.20 -4.94 -3.92
CA ILE A 367 0.53 -4.47 -2.71
C ILE A 367 0.44 -2.95 -2.66
N MET A 368 1.26 -2.21 -3.41
CA MET A 368 1.39 -0.76 -3.31
C MET A 368 0.12 -0.05 -3.79
N GLU A 369 -0.48 -0.57 -4.86
CA GLU A 369 -1.74 -0.15 -5.46
C GLU A 369 -2.88 -0.22 -4.43
N THR A 370 -2.87 -1.27 -3.59
CA THR A 370 -3.86 -1.43 -2.51
C THR A 370 -3.69 -0.38 -1.40
N LEU A 371 -2.49 0.16 -1.21
CA LEU A 371 -2.21 1.23 -0.25
C LEU A 371 -2.58 2.60 -0.79
N TRP A 372 -2.51 2.80 -2.11
CA TRP A 372 -2.96 4.03 -2.74
C TRP A 372 -4.46 4.24 -2.65
N VAL A 373 -5.27 3.19 -2.68
CA VAL A 373 -6.74 3.29 -2.60
C VAL A 373 -7.22 4.13 -1.41
N PRO A 374 -6.88 3.82 -0.14
CA PRO A 374 -7.30 4.64 1.00
C PRO A 374 -6.68 6.04 0.97
N LEU A 375 -5.42 6.18 0.53
CA LEU A 375 -4.76 7.49 0.46
C LEU A 375 -5.44 8.41 -0.57
N ASN A 376 -5.90 7.86 -1.69
CA ASN A 376 -6.58 8.61 -2.76
C ASN A 376 -7.85 9.33 -2.30
N ILE A 377 -8.47 8.88 -1.20
CA ILE A 377 -9.67 9.52 -0.64
C ILE A 377 -9.35 10.95 -0.18
N ILE A 378 -8.17 11.19 0.39
CA ILE A 378 -7.79 12.50 0.94
C ILE A 378 -7.00 13.38 -0.04
N LEU A 379 -6.55 12.85 -1.17
CA LEU A 379 -5.72 13.59 -2.13
C LEU A 379 -6.42 14.86 -2.67
N PRO A 380 -7.72 14.85 -3.01
CA PRO A 380 -8.42 16.07 -3.42
C PRO A 380 -8.39 17.17 -2.36
N ALA A 381 -8.45 16.81 -1.07
CA ALA A 381 -8.40 17.77 0.03
C ALA A 381 -6.98 18.28 0.31
N THR A 382 -5.95 17.49 -0.02
CA THR A 382 -4.54 17.83 0.21
C THR A 382 -3.89 18.60 -0.93
N ARG A 383 -4.40 18.46 -2.16
CA ARG A 383 -3.88 19.09 -3.39
C ARG A 383 -3.61 20.59 -3.30
N GLY A 384 -4.43 21.33 -2.56
CA GLY A 384 -4.33 22.79 -2.41
C GLY A 384 -3.85 23.24 -1.02
N MET A 385 -3.38 22.32 -0.18
CA MET A 385 -2.82 22.66 1.13
C MET A 385 -1.43 23.30 0.95
N GLY A 386 -0.89 23.95 2.00
CA GLY A 386 0.53 24.31 1.98
C GLY A 386 1.38 23.04 1.98
N THR A 387 2.56 23.07 1.34
CA THR A 387 3.42 21.89 1.12
C THR A 387 3.73 21.13 2.39
N PRO A 388 4.19 21.78 3.49
CA PRO A 388 4.43 21.04 4.73
C PRO A 388 3.15 20.45 5.33
N HIS A 389 2.02 21.16 5.22
CA HIS A 389 0.76 20.67 5.77
C HIS A 389 0.19 19.48 4.98
N GLN A 390 0.41 19.45 3.66
CA GLN A 390 0.07 18.32 2.80
C GLN A 390 0.87 17.08 3.22
N LYS A 391 2.20 17.18 3.28
CA LYS A 391 3.08 16.08 3.73
C LYS A 391 2.70 15.53 5.09
N GLU A 392 2.44 16.42 6.04
CA GLU A 392 1.99 16.04 7.37
C GLU A 392 0.66 15.27 7.32
N CYS A 393 -0.32 15.76 6.56
CA CYS A 393 -1.59 15.07 6.39
C CYS A 393 -1.41 13.66 5.81
N LEU A 394 -0.51 13.49 4.84
CA LEU A 394 -0.15 12.17 4.29
C LEU A 394 0.53 11.29 5.35
N ASP A 395 1.46 11.83 6.14
CA ASP A 395 2.13 11.11 7.24
C ASP A 395 1.14 10.57 8.28
N TYR A 396 0.08 11.34 8.61
CA TYR A 396 -0.99 10.87 9.49
C TYR A 396 -1.74 9.68 8.92
N GLN A 397 -2.10 9.77 7.64
CA GLN A 397 -2.90 8.75 6.95
C GLN A 397 -2.13 7.45 6.78
N MET A 398 -0.84 7.54 6.42
CA MET A 398 0.06 6.39 6.35
C MET A 398 0.30 5.77 7.73
N ASN A 399 0.42 6.59 8.79
CA ASN A 399 0.59 6.08 10.16
C ASN A 399 -0.64 5.29 10.62
N ASP A 400 -1.83 5.79 10.30
CA ASP A 400 -3.07 5.09 10.62
C ASP A 400 -3.19 3.78 9.83
N CYS A 401 -2.88 3.81 8.53
CA CYS A 401 -2.82 2.61 7.69
C CYS A 401 -1.90 1.53 8.29
N ASN A 402 -0.65 1.91 8.64
CA ASN A 402 0.31 1.00 9.23
C ASN A 402 -0.14 0.49 10.60
N PHE A 403 -0.77 1.34 11.41
CA PHE A 403 -1.31 0.90 12.70
C PHE A 403 -2.46 -0.10 12.55
N MET A 404 -3.40 0.17 11.65
CA MET A 404 -4.54 -0.72 11.40
C MET A 404 -4.08 -2.08 10.87
N LYS A 405 -2.98 -2.11 10.10
CA LYS A 405 -2.29 -3.36 9.70
C LYS A 405 -1.63 -4.04 10.88
N MET A 406 -0.90 -3.31 11.72
CA MET A 406 -0.23 -3.85 12.90
C MET A 406 -1.22 -4.57 13.84
N ILE A 407 -2.35 -3.94 14.19
CA ILE A 407 -3.33 -4.55 15.11
C ILE A 407 -4.04 -5.76 14.50
N ARG A 408 -4.09 -5.88 13.17
CA ARG A 408 -4.70 -7.02 12.44
C ARG A 408 -3.67 -8.07 12.01
N MET A 409 -2.38 -7.86 12.31
CA MET A 409 -1.29 -8.67 11.79
C MET A 409 -1.43 -10.15 12.15
N SER A 410 -1.74 -10.43 13.42
CA SER A 410 -1.90 -11.81 13.91
C SER A 410 -2.97 -12.58 13.12
N LYS A 411 -4.14 -11.96 12.91
CA LYS A 411 -5.24 -12.55 12.14
C LYS A 411 -4.85 -12.78 10.68
N SER A 412 -4.14 -11.83 10.07
CA SER A 412 -3.66 -11.96 8.69
C SER A 412 -2.69 -13.12 8.54
N LEU A 413 -1.70 -13.22 9.43
CA LEU A 413 -0.70 -14.30 9.40
C LEU A 413 -1.30 -15.67 9.68
N CYS A 414 -2.30 -15.79 10.58
CA CYS A 414 -3.05 -17.04 10.75
C CYS A 414 -3.74 -17.50 9.45
N LYS A 415 -4.34 -16.56 8.72
CA LYS A 415 -4.96 -16.85 7.42
C LYS A 415 -3.91 -17.30 6.40
N ASN A 416 -2.80 -16.57 6.31
CA ASN A 416 -1.70 -16.86 5.39
C ASN A 416 -1.08 -18.23 5.69
N TYR A 417 -0.91 -18.60 6.96
CA TYR A 417 -0.38 -19.90 7.35
C TYR A 417 -1.24 -21.06 6.87
N ASN A 418 -2.56 -20.97 7.08
CA ASN A 418 -3.50 -21.99 6.58
C ASN A 418 -3.46 -22.10 5.05
N GLN A 419 -3.32 -20.97 4.35
CA GLN A 419 -3.15 -20.96 2.90
C GLN A 419 -1.82 -21.60 2.48
N ALA A 420 -0.73 -21.32 3.21
CA ALA A 420 0.59 -21.88 2.96
C ALA A 420 0.60 -23.40 3.11
N VAL A 421 0.00 -23.94 4.18
CA VAL A 421 -0.10 -25.39 4.42
C VAL A 421 -0.86 -26.10 3.29
N ARG A 422 -1.98 -25.52 2.84
CA ARG A 422 -2.75 -26.06 1.71
C ARG A 422 -1.95 -25.99 0.41
N GLY A 423 -1.39 -24.83 0.10
CA GLY A 423 -0.61 -24.60 -1.11
C GLY A 423 0.61 -25.51 -1.22
N ALA A 424 1.34 -25.74 -0.12
CA ALA A 424 2.46 -26.66 -0.08
C ALA A 424 2.02 -28.12 -0.27
N THR A 425 0.88 -28.51 0.32
CA THR A 425 0.33 -29.86 0.14
C THR A 425 -0.04 -30.10 -1.33
N ASP A 426 -0.79 -29.18 -1.93
CA ASP A 426 -1.26 -29.30 -3.31
C ASP A 426 -0.11 -29.28 -4.32
N SER A 427 0.82 -28.32 -4.17
CA SER A 427 1.98 -28.19 -5.06
C SER A 427 2.93 -29.39 -4.95
N ARG A 428 3.16 -29.92 -3.74
CA ARG A 428 3.95 -31.13 -3.54
C ARG A 428 3.33 -32.35 -4.21
N LEU A 429 2.01 -32.53 -4.11
CA LEU A 429 1.31 -33.63 -4.79
C LEU A 429 1.45 -33.55 -6.32
N VAL A 430 1.39 -32.34 -6.89
CA VAL A 430 1.59 -32.13 -8.33
C VAL A 430 3.04 -32.43 -8.72
N PHE A 431 4.02 -31.91 -7.96
CA PHE A 431 5.43 -32.14 -8.20
C PHE A 431 5.81 -33.62 -8.08
N GLU A 432 5.37 -34.33 -7.03
CA GLU A 432 5.65 -35.75 -6.85
C GLU A 432 5.09 -36.62 -7.98
N LYS A 433 3.94 -36.25 -8.57
CA LYS A 433 3.38 -36.95 -9.74
C LYS A 433 4.26 -36.76 -10.97
N LEU A 434 4.73 -35.54 -11.22
CA LEU A 434 5.64 -35.24 -12.31
C LEU A 434 7.01 -35.90 -12.10
N ALA A 435 7.56 -35.85 -10.89
CA ALA A 435 8.87 -36.43 -10.58
C ALA A 435 8.90 -37.96 -10.73
N LYS A 436 7.79 -38.67 -10.46
CA LYS A 436 7.70 -40.12 -10.63
C LYS A 436 7.78 -40.61 -12.07
N THR A 437 7.47 -39.75 -13.04
CA THR A 437 7.50 -40.09 -14.47
C THR A 437 8.80 -39.67 -15.15
N ALA A 438 9.67 -38.94 -14.45
CA ALA A 438 10.94 -38.47 -14.97
C ALA A 438 12.06 -39.50 -14.73
N ASP A 439 13.02 -39.57 -15.67
CA ASP A 439 14.22 -40.39 -15.50
C ASP A 439 15.07 -39.87 -14.33
N PRO A 440 15.50 -40.72 -13.37
CA PRO A 440 16.27 -40.28 -12.21
C PRO A 440 17.62 -39.60 -12.54
N GLY A 441 18.27 -39.99 -13.64
CA GLY A 441 19.51 -39.36 -14.10
C GLY A 441 19.27 -37.94 -14.60
N LYS A 442 18.21 -37.74 -15.39
CA LYS A 442 17.77 -36.41 -15.86
C LYS A 442 17.34 -35.51 -14.70
N VAL A 443 16.63 -36.04 -13.70
CA VAL A 443 16.24 -35.26 -12.51
C VAL A 443 17.47 -34.69 -11.79
N GLN A 444 18.52 -35.50 -11.59
CA GLN A 444 19.77 -35.01 -10.98
C GLN A 444 20.44 -33.92 -11.82
N GLU A 445 20.44 -34.07 -13.14
CA GLU A 445 20.94 -33.03 -14.05
C GLU A 445 20.15 -31.72 -13.90
N TRP A 446 18.82 -31.78 -13.89
CA TRP A 446 17.94 -30.62 -13.75
C TRP A 446 18.11 -29.92 -12.40
N GLU A 447 18.27 -30.67 -11.31
CA GLU A 447 18.55 -30.11 -9.98
C GLU A 447 19.90 -29.37 -9.94
N VAL A 448 20.90 -29.88 -10.64
CA VAL A 448 22.21 -29.21 -10.77
C VAL A 448 22.07 -27.93 -11.61
N GLN A 449 21.38 -27.99 -12.73
CA GLN A 449 21.12 -26.83 -13.60
C GLN A 449 20.38 -25.73 -12.84
N GLU A 450 19.34 -26.08 -12.09
CA GLU A 450 18.57 -25.14 -11.28
C GLU A 450 19.45 -24.46 -10.22
N ARG A 451 20.27 -25.24 -9.51
CA ARG A 451 21.17 -24.71 -8.48
C ARG A 451 22.19 -23.73 -9.08
N LEU A 452 22.77 -24.07 -10.21
CA LEU A 452 23.69 -23.19 -10.94
C LEU A 452 22.98 -21.91 -11.42
N ALA A 453 21.74 -22.02 -11.90
CA ALA A 453 20.95 -20.88 -12.33
C ALA A 453 20.73 -19.89 -11.18
N HIS A 454 20.31 -20.36 -9.99
CA HIS A 454 20.12 -19.49 -8.82
C HIS A 454 21.43 -18.87 -8.31
N GLN A 455 22.54 -19.62 -8.36
CA GLN A 455 23.87 -19.08 -8.00
C GLN A 455 24.33 -17.98 -8.97
N CYS A 456 24.08 -18.15 -10.27
CA CYS A 456 24.47 -17.20 -11.31
C CYS A 456 23.52 -16.00 -11.43
N ARG A 457 22.24 -16.15 -11.04
CA ARG A 457 21.18 -15.13 -11.14
C ARG A 457 21.61 -13.75 -10.66
N ARG A 458 22.40 -13.69 -9.56
CA ARG A 458 22.89 -12.43 -8.98
C ARG A 458 23.73 -11.62 -9.95
N ARG A 459 24.57 -12.28 -10.75
CA ARG A 459 25.46 -11.65 -11.73
C ARG A 459 24.78 -11.52 -13.09
N ASP A 460 24.00 -12.53 -13.45
CA ASP A 460 23.37 -12.63 -14.75
C ASP A 460 21.95 -13.21 -14.62
N PRO A 461 20.91 -12.36 -14.71
CA PRO A 461 19.53 -12.82 -14.70
C PRO A 461 19.21 -13.82 -15.81
N THR A 462 19.94 -13.82 -16.94
CA THR A 462 19.69 -14.76 -18.06
C THR A 462 19.94 -16.22 -17.69
N ALA A 463 20.65 -16.49 -16.59
CA ALA A 463 20.78 -17.83 -16.02
C ALA A 463 19.42 -18.48 -15.70
N MET A 464 18.37 -17.67 -15.50
CA MET A 464 17.02 -18.13 -15.19
C MET A 464 16.21 -18.54 -16.43
N ASP A 465 16.77 -18.38 -17.64
CA ASP A 465 16.10 -18.75 -18.88
C ASP A 465 15.87 -20.27 -19.00
N ILE A 466 16.46 -21.08 -18.10
CA ILE A 466 16.16 -22.50 -17.93
C ILE A 466 14.67 -22.79 -17.63
N TYR A 467 13.93 -21.80 -17.11
CA TYR A 467 12.50 -21.93 -16.84
C TYR A 467 11.63 -21.55 -18.06
N GLU A 468 12.24 -21.24 -19.21
CA GLU A 468 11.56 -20.89 -20.47
C GLU A 468 11.72 -22.01 -21.50
N VAL A 469 10.65 -22.30 -22.26
CA VAL A 469 10.72 -23.29 -23.34
C VAL A 469 11.45 -22.69 -24.54
N GLN A 470 12.74 -23.01 -24.67
CA GLN A 470 13.55 -22.63 -25.83
C GLN A 470 13.27 -23.62 -26.99
N LEU A 471 12.26 -23.34 -27.82
CA LEU A 471 12.07 -24.08 -29.06
C LEU A 471 13.16 -23.65 -30.05
N GLN A 472 14.05 -24.58 -30.43
CA GLN A 472 14.96 -24.33 -31.54
C GLN A 472 14.13 -24.01 -32.79
N LYS A 473 14.33 -22.80 -33.34
CA LYS A 473 13.79 -22.40 -34.65
C LYS A 473 14.52 -23.17 -35.76
N GLU A 474 14.33 -24.48 -35.81
CA GLU A 474 14.63 -25.26 -37.01
C GLU A 474 13.31 -25.66 -37.67
N GLY A 475 12.90 -24.85 -38.64
CA GLY A 475 12.16 -25.33 -39.80
C GLY A 475 10.63 -25.42 -39.76
N LEU A 476 9.93 -25.32 -38.62
CA LEU A 476 8.46 -25.24 -38.64
C LEU A 476 7.98 -23.80 -38.63
N THR A 477 7.40 -23.37 -39.75
CA THR A 477 6.71 -22.09 -39.89
C THR A 477 5.51 -22.04 -38.95
N ILE A 478 5.38 -20.93 -38.22
CA ILE A 478 4.34 -20.61 -37.23
C ILE A 478 2.91 -20.78 -37.79
N GLU A 479 2.75 -20.83 -39.11
CA GLU A 479 1.47 -21.02 -39.80
C GLU A 479 0.91 -22.45 -39.68
N GLU A 480 1.74 -23.50 -39.59
CA GLU A 480 1.23 -24.89 -39.56
C GLU A 480 0.67 -25.29 -38.17
N ALA A 481 1.19 -24.71 -37.09
CA ALA A 481 0.67 -24.94 -35.74
C ALA A 481 -0.63 -24.16 -35.45
N GLN A 482 -0.84 -23.01 -36.11
CA GLN A 482 -2.03 -22.18 -35.92
C GLN A 482 -3.25 -22.64 -36.74
N VAL A 483 -3.05 -23.31 -37.88
CA VAL A 483 -4.16 -23.79 -38.73
C VAL A 483 -4.89 -24.99 -38.13
N THR A 484 -4.18 -25.87 -37.40
CA THR A 484 -4.78 -27.04 -36.75
C THR A 484 -5.71 -26.64 -35.58
N LEU A 485 -5.41 -25.53 -34.90
CA LEU A 485 -6.20 -25.05 -33.75
C LEU A 485 -7.49 -24.29 -34.12
N GLN A 486 -7.61 -23.79 -35.36
CA GLN A 486 -8.80 -23.06 -35.81
C GLN A 486 -9.95 -23.97 -36.28
N LEU A 487 -9.68 -25.25 -36.58
CA LEU A 487 -10.69 -26.15 -37.14
C LEU A 487 -11.65 -26.75 -36.10
N ASP A 488 -11.31 -26.73 -34.81
CA ASP A 488 -12.14 -27.33 -33.75
C ASP A 488 -13.02 -26.32 -32.99
N ILE A 489 -12.75 -25.01 -33.06
CA ILE A 489 -13.53 -23.99 -32.35
C ILE A 489 -14.91 -23.75 -32.99
N LYS A 490 -15.06 -24.04 -34.30
CA LYS A 490 -16.34 -23.84 -35.01
C LYS A 490 -17.44 -24.86 -34.67
N LYS A 491 -17.12 -26.00 -34.04
CA LYS A 491 -18.11 -27.06 -33.77
C LYS A 491 -18.80 -26.97 -32.41
N VAL A 492 -18.33 -26.12 -31.49
CA VAL A 492 -18.83 -26.07 -30.10
C VAL A 492 -19.74 -24.86 -29.85
N GLY A 493 -19.82 -23.90 -30.78
CA GLY A 493 -20.57 -22.65 -30.61
C GLY A 493 -22.09 -22.71 -30.78
N ASP A 494 -22.64 -23.81 -31.30
CA ASP A 494 -24.05 -23.88 -31.73
C ASP A 494 -25.02 -24.56 -30.74
N LEU A 495 -24.56 -24.92 -29.54
CA LEU A 495 -25.46 -25.43 -28.49
C LEU A 495 -25.23 -24.65 -27.19
N LEU A 496 -26.13 -23.72 -26.88
CA LEU A 496 -26.74 -23.46 -25.56
C LEU A 496 -27.37 -22.06 -25.53
N ILE A 497 -28.66 -22.01 -25.83
CA ILE A 497 -29.58 -20.92 -25.47
C ILE A 497 -30.41 -21.47 -24.30
N LEU A 498 -30.42 -20.79 -23.15
CA LEU A 498 -31.56 -20.80 -22.22
C LEU A 498 -31.69 -19.43 -21.54
N GLU A 499 -32.94 -18.97 -21.52
CA GLU A 499 -33.50 -17.75 -20.93
C GLU A 499 -33.51 -17.81 -19.40
N GLU A 500 -33.56 -16.66 -18.72
CA GLU A 500 -34.34 -16.50 -17.48
C GLU A 500 -34.57 -15.03 -17.09
N GLU A 501 -35.70 -14.82 -16.42
CA GLU A 501 -36.49 -13.60 -16.22
C GLU A 501 -36.08 -12.72 -15.01
N SER A 502 -36.72 -11.56 -14.97
CA SER A 502 -36.69 -10.47 -13.99
C SER A 502 -37.33 -10.76 -12.63
N ASP A 503 -36.98 -9.97 -11.62
CA ASP A 503 -37.90 -9.57 -10.54
C ASP A 503 -37.63 -8.15 -10.03
N ALA A 504 -38.71 -7.49 -9.59
CA ALA A 504 -38.88 -6.05 -9.35
C ALA A 504 -39.04 -5.69 -7.85
N GLU A 505 -39.12 -4.38 -7.55
CA GLU A 505 -39.86 -3.67 -6.46
C GLU A 505 -39.04 -2.54 -5.78
N ILE A 506 -39.62 -1.46 -5.22
CA ILE A 506 -40.52 -0.36 -5.65
C ILE A 506 -40.40 0.73 -4.53
N GLU A 507 -40.38 2.03 -4.92
CA GLU A 507 -40.89 3.31 -4.30
C GLU A 507 -40.70 3.69 -2.80
N ASP A 508 -40.74 4.96 -2.31
CA ASP A 508 -40.70 6.35 -2.83
C ASP A 508 -40.71 7.38 -1.63
N GLN A 509 -40.40 8.66 -1.92
CA GLN A 509 -40.75 9.96 -1.24
C GLN A 509 -40.00 10.42 0.04
N GLN A 510 -39.53 11.68 0.22
CA GLN A 510 -39.79 12.97 -0.44
C GLN A 510 -38.67 14.02 -0.15
N LYS A 511 -38.79 15.21 -0.80
CA LYS A 511 -37.72 16.10 -1.32
C LYS A 511 -37.21 17.23 -0.40
N VAL A 512 -35.94 17.61 -0.60
CA VAL A 512 -35.47 19.02 -0.61
C VAL A 512 -34.57 19.25 -1.85
N PHE A 513 -34.74 20.39 -2.52
CA PHE A 513 -34.22 20.71 -3.86
C PHE A 513 -32.71 21.02 -3.87
N LYS A 514 -31.98 20.42 -4.83
CA LYS A 514 -30.54 20.63 -5.09
C LYS A 514 -30.33 20.90 -6.59
N PRO A 515 -29.40 21.78 -7.00
CA PRO A 515 -29.16 22.16 -8.41
C PRO A 515 -28.70 21.00 -9.31
N GLU A 516 -28.28 19.88 -8.74
CA GLU A 516 -28.01 18.60 -9.41
C GLU A 516 -29.29 17.91 -9.91
N LYS A 517 -30.46 18.41 -9.48
CA LYS A 517 -31.82 18.03 -9.93
C LYS A 517 -32.40 19.03 -10.94
N ALA A 518 -31.60 19.99 -11.42
CA ALA A 518 -32.01 20.85 -12.53
C ALA A 518 -31.97 20.00 -13.81
N VAL A 519 -33.15 19.53 -14.19
CA VAL A 519 -33.35 18.83 -15.45
C VAL A 519 -33.13 19.84 -16.59
N ILE A 520 -32.06 19.64 -17.35
CA ILE A 520 -31.92 20.26 -18.67
C ILE A 520 -33.08 19.72 -19.50
N PRO A 521 -33.94 20.56 -20.12
CA PRO A 521 -35.11 20.12 -20.83
C PRO A 521 -34.71 19.44 -22.14
N LEU A 522 -34.34 18.18 -22.01
CA LEU A 522 -34.20 17.24 -23.11
C LEU A 522 -35.60 16.75 -23.51
N PRO A 523 -35.86 16.46 -24.80
CA PRO A 523 -37.14 15.91 -25.24
C PRO A 523 -37.65 14.72 -24.40
N SER A 524 -36.76 13.82 -23.95
CA SER A 524 -37.07 12.72 -23.04
C SER A 524 -37.66 13.16 -21.69
N ASN A 525 -37.37 14.39 -21.27
CA ASN A 525 -37.75 14.94 -19.97
C ASN A 525 -39.01 15.81 -20.04
N LEU A 526 -39.51 16.10 -21.25
CA LEU A 526 -40.71 16.91 -21.49
C LEU A 526 -41.97 16.06 -21.68
N GLY A 527 -41.82 14.79 -22.07
CA GLY A 527 -42.94 13.89 -22.34
C GLY A 527 -43.57 14.11 -23.71
N GLN A 528 -44.23 13.08 -24.23
CA GLN A 528 -44.61 13.01 -25.65
C GLN A 528 -45.68 14.04 -26.06
N ASP A 529 -46.67 14.28 -25.19
CA ASP A 529 -47.73 15.26 -25.45
C ASP A 529 -47.18 16.70 -25.52
N THR A 530 -46.20 16.99 -24.66
CA THR A 530 -45.52 18.30 -24.61
C THR A 530 -44.57 18.48 -25.79
N CYS A 531 -43.83 17.43 -26.17
CA CYS A 531 -43.01 17.44 -27.39
C CYS A 531 -43.86 17.65 -28.65
N THR A 532 -45.10 17.14 -28.64
CA THR A 532 -46.07 17.32 -29.72
C THR A 532 -46.63 18.74 -29.76
N ALA A 533 -46.97 19.30 -28.60
CA ALA A 533 -47.46 20.68 -28.50
C ALA A 533 -46.41 21.73 -28.93
N ILE A 534 -45.12 21.44 -28.71
CA ILE A 534 -44.00 22.37 -29.01
C ILE A 534 -43.36 22.06 -30.39
N GLY A 535 -43.83 21.02 -31.10
CA GLY A 535 -43.35 20.67 -32.45
C GLY A 535 -41.94 20.08 -32.50
N VAL A 536 -41.43 19.53 -31.40
CA VAL A 536 -40.07 18.95 -31.28
C VAL A 536 -40.05 17.43 -31.30
N ASN A 537 -41.12 16.81 -31.83
CA ASN A 537 -41.26 15.36 -31.91
C ASN A 537 -40.14 14.65 -32.66
N ASP A 538 -39.55 15.29 -33.67
CA ASP A 538 -38.46 14.69 -34.44
C ASP A 538 -37.12 14.72 -33.67
N LEU A 539 -36.92 15.71 -32.79
CA LEU A 539 -35.79 15.74 -31.86
C LEU A 539 -35.91 14.65 -30.79
N ALA A 540 -37.12 14.36 -30.30
CA ALA A 540 -37.35 13.27 -29.37
C ALA A 540 -37.00 11.89 -29.97
N LYS A 541 -37.32 11.69 -31.26
CA LYS A 541 -36.91 10.47 -31.99
C LYS A 541 -35.39 10.40 -32.16
N GLN A 542 -34.73 11.51 -32.47
CA GLN A 542 -33.26 11.56 -32.62
C GLN A 542 -32.54 11.31 -31.29
N GLU A 543 -33.05 11.87 -30.19
CA GLU A 543 -32.52 11.61 -28.84
C GLU A 543 -32.65 10.13 -28.46
N LEU A 544 -33.80 9.51 -28.73
CA LEU A 544 -34.00 8.08 -28.48
C LEU A 544 -32.98 7.22 -29.25
N ILE A 545 -32.70 7.57 -30.51
CA ILE A 545 -31.69 6.89 -31.34
C ILE A 545 -30.29 7.09 -30.75
N LEU A 546 -29.95 8.29 -30.28
CA LEU A 546 -28.66 8.58 -29.63
C LEU A 546 -28.50 7.78 -28.33
N TRP A 547 -29.54 7.69 -27.51
CA TRP A 547 -29.52 6.90 -26.28
C TRP A 547 -29.40 5.40 -26.56
N GLN A 548 -30.10 4.89 -27.59
CA GLN A 548 -29.91 3.52 -28.06
C GLN A 548 -28.47 3.28 -28.53
N GLY A 549 -27.86 4.25 -29.23
CA GLY A 549 -26.45 4.21 -29.62
C GLY A 549 -25.52 4.13 -28.41
N GLN A 550 -25.68 5.03 -27.44
CA GLN A 550 -24.87 5.05 -26.22
C GLN A 550 -25.03 3.79 -25.37
N ALA A 551 -26.26 3.27 -25.26
CA ALA A 551 -26.53 2.02 -24.57
C ALA A 551 -25.89 0.83 -25.29
N ASN A 552 -25.95 0.80 -26.63
CA ASN A 552 -25.29 -0.22 -27.45
C ASN A 552 -23.76 -0.13 -27.36
N ASP A 553 -23.17 1.07 -27.33
CA ASP A 553 -21.73 1.28 -27.13
C ASP A 553 -21.28 0.85 -25.73
N ALA A 554 -22.04 1.20 -24.69
CA ALA A 554 -21.77 0.75 -23.33
C ALA A 554 -21.88 -0.78 -23.22
N LEU A 555 -22.91 -1.38 -23.83
CA LEU A 555 -23.11 -2.83 -23.88
C LEU A 555 -22.00 -3.51 -24.68
N HIS A 556 -21.55 -2.91 -25.78
CA HIS A 556 -20.43 -3.40 -26.58
C HIS A 556 -19.12 -3.34 -25.79
N ASN A 557 -18.82 -2.24 -25.11
CA ASN A 557 -17.64 -2.11 -24.26
C ASN A 557 -17.64 -3.12 -23.10
N ILE A 558 -18.80 -3.35 -22.47
CA ILE A 558 -18.97 -4.39 -21.45
C ILE A 558 -18.74 -5.78 -22.06
N ARG A 559 -19.30 -6.05 -23.25
CA ARG A 559 -19.10 -7.32 -23.97
C ARG A 559 -17.64 -7.53 -24.38
N VAL A 560 -16.93 -6.49 -24.82
CA VAL A 560 -15.51 -6.54 -25.16
C VAL A 560 -14.68 -6.77 -23.91
N HIS A 561 -14.93 -6.07 -22.80
CA HIS A 561 -14.24 -6.31 -21.54
C HIS A 561 -14.53 -7.70 -20.96
N LEU A 562 -15.78 -8.17 -21.04
CA LEU A 562 -16.13 -9.54 -20.67
C LEU A 562 -15.50 -10.56 -21.60
N ALA A 563 -15.41 -10.28 -22.90
CA ALA A 563 -14.74 -11.14 -23.88
C ALA A 563 -13.23 -11.18 -23.61
N ASP A 564 -12.57 -10.05 -23.36
CA ASP A 564 -11.15 -9.97 -22.99
C ASP A 564 -10.89 -10.70 -21.67
N LYS A 565 -11.69 -10.44 -20.64
CA LYS A 565 -11.61 -11.16 -19.36
C LYS A 565 -11.92 -12.64 -19.53
N ALA A 566 -12.87 -13.02 -20.38
CA ALA A 566 -13.19 -14.41 -20.68
C ALA A 566 -12.17 -15.06 -21.61
N VAL A 567 -11.40 -14.32 -22.41
CA VAL A 567 -10.27 -14.82 -23.20
C VAL A 567 -9.06 -15.00 -22.31
N ILE A 568 -8.80 -14.09 -21.37
CA ILE A 568 -7.76 -14.24 -20.34
C ILE A 568 -8.13 -15.41 -19.41
N PHE A 569 -9.38 -15.46 -18.94
CA PHE A 569 -9.87 -16.54 -18.10
C PHE A 569 -9.95 -17.85 -18.88
N ARG A 570 -10.35 -17.87 -20.16
CA ARG A 570 -10.26 -19.07 -21.01
C ARG A 570 -8.82 -19.42 -21.33
N LYS A 571 -7.88 -18.50 -21.48
CA LYS A 571 -6.45 -18.83 -21.58
C LYS A 571 -5.93 -19.45 -20.29
N MET A 572 -6.39 -18.99 -19.13
CA MET A 572 -6.08 -19.59 -17.83
C MET A 572 -6.80 -20.93 -17.59
N ALA A 573 -8.08 -21.03 -17.98
CA ALA A 573 -8.93 -22.20 -17.80
C ALA A 573 -8.64 -23.26 -18.85
N LEU A 574 -8.39 -22.90 -20.10
CA LEU A 574 -7.77 -23.75 -21.13
C LEU A 574 -6.35 -24.08 -20.74
N ALA A 575 -5.50 -23.20 -20.21
CA ALA A 575 -4.20 -23.66 -19.69
C ALA A 575 -4.37 -24.72 -18.58
N LYS A 576 -5.41 -24.61 -17.75
CA LYS A 576 -5.74 -25.55 -16.66
C LYS A 576 -6.47 -26.82 -17.14
N GLU A 577 -7.31 -26.73 -18.16
CA GLU A 577 -8.06 -27.82 -18.79
C GLU A 577 -7.18 -28.54 -19.81
N HIS A 578 -6.40 -27.83 -20.62
CA HIS A 578 -5.31 -28.35 -21.43
C HIS A 578 -4.24 -29.00 -20.54
N LEU A 579 -3.91 -28.46 -19.36
CA LEU A 579 -3.09 -29.19 -18.38
C LEU A 579 -3.77 -30.48 -17.90
N LYS A 580 -5.09 -30.50 -17.70
CA LYS A 580 -5.85 -31.71 -17.30
C LYS A 580 -6.08 -32.69 -18.45
N GLU A 581 -6.15 -32.21 -19.67
CA GLU A 581 -6.43 -32.94 -20.91
C GLU A 581 -5.12 -33.51 -21.45
N ILE A 582 -4.01 -32.76 -21.40
CA ILE A 582 -2.65 -33.28 -21.52
C ILE A 582 -2.34 -34.27 -20.39
N LEU A 583 -2.73 -34.01 -19.13
CA LEU A 583 -2.59 -35.04 -18.07
C LEU A 583 -3.43 -36.29 -18.39
N ARG A 584 -4.66 -36.15 -18.90
CA ARG A 584 -5.56 -37.27 -19.24
C ARG A 584 -5.07 -38.03 -20.46
N GLU A 585 -4.54 -37.35 -21.47
CA GLU A 585 -3.90 -37.94 -22.64
C GLU A 585 -2.61 -38.61 -22.20
N MET A 586 -1.71 -37.95 -21.47
CA MET A 586 -0.50 -38.60 -20.93
C MET A 586 -0.83 -39.84 -20.06
N ILE A 587 -1.87 -39.79 -19.24
CA ILE A 587 -2.38 -40.96 -18.48
C ILE A 587 -3.00 -42.03 -19.42
N GLY A 588 -3.67 -41.63 -20.48
CA GLY A 588 -4.21 -42.50 -21.53
C GLY A 588 -3.13 -43.21 -22.33
N TRP A 589 -2.08 -42.49 -22.73
CA TRP A 589 -0.90 -43.03 -23.41
C TRP A 589 -0.11 -43.97 -22.49
N MET A 590 0.01 -43.66 -21.19
CA MET A 590 0.59 -44.55 -20.16
C MET A 590 -0.20 -45.86 -19.98
N ASN A 591 -1.53 -45.82 -20.09
CA ASN A 591 -2.39 -47.02 -20.00
C ASN A 591 -2.31 -47.89 -21.27
N VAL A 592 -2.09 -47.29 -22.44
CA VAL A 592 -1.88 -48.03 -23.70
C VAL A 592 -0.50 -48.71 -23.71
N SER A 593 0.55 -48.05 -23.20
CA SER A 593 1.91 -48.62 -23.11
C SER A 593 2.06 -49.79 -22.12
N ASN A 594 1.14 -49.97 -21.17
CA ASN A 594 1.12 -51.13 -20.28
C ASN A 594 0.47 -52.39 -20.92
N SER A 595 -0.12 -52.26 -22.11
CA SER A 595 -0.84 -53.36 -22.75
C SER A 595 -0.13 -54.00 -23.94
N HIS A 596 0.93 -53.39 -24.48
CA HIS A 596 1.65 -53.90 -25.66
C HIS A 596 3.15 -54.01 -25.40
N GLN A 597 3.56 -55.21 -24.94
CA GLN A 597 4.91 -55.73 -25.15
C GLN A 597 5.11 -55.92 -26.66
N HIS A 598 5.56 -54.91 -27.40
CA HIS A 598 6.26 -55.15 -28.67
C HIS A 598 7.23 -54.00 -28.99
N HIS A 599 8.49 -54.41 -29.19
CA HIS A 599 9.62 -53.60 -29.62
C HIS A 599 9.33 -52.78 -30.89
N VAL A 600 9.13 -51.46 -30.75
CA VAL A 600 9.52 -50.46 -31.74
C VAL A 600 9.90 -49.19 -30.97
N GLY A 601 11.11 -48.66 -31.20
CA GLY A 601 11.64 -47.50 -30.48
C GLY A 601 10.77 -46.25 -30.65
N HIS A 602 10.15 -45.82 -29.55
CA HIS A 602 9.47 -44.54 -29.42
C HIS A 602 10.48 -43.55 -28.82
N PRO A 603 10.56 -42.28 -29.26
CA PRO A 603 11.44 -41.30 -28.62
C PRO A 603 11.04 -41.14 -27.15
N ASP A 604 12.03 -41.20 -26.26
CA ASP A 604 11.85 -41.01 -24.83
C ASP A 604 11.14 -39.67 -24.58
N LEU A 605 9.94 -39.71 -23.99
CA LEU A 605 9.17 -38.52 -23.58
C LEU A 605 9.97 -37.61 -22.61
N ALA A 606 11.04 -38.12 -22.02
CA ALA A 606 11.99 -37.40 -21.18
C ALA A 606 12.92 -36.44 -21.96
N ASP A 607 13.00 -36.55 -23.29
CA ASP A 607 13.86 -35.71 -24.15
C ASP A 607 13.12 -34.51 -24.77
N VAL A 608 11.87 -34.23 -24.37
CA VAL A 608 11.13 -33.05 -24.85
C VAL A 608 11.45 -31.83 -23.96
N PRO A 609 12.01 -30.72 -24.50
CA PRO A 609 12.34 -29.50 -23.73
C PRO A 609 11.18 -28.96 -22.88
N VAL A 610 9.95 -29.21 -23.31
CA VAL A 610 8.72 -28.84 -22.61
C VAL A 610 8.57 -29.55 -21.27
N TYR A 611 8.93 -30.83 -21.19
CA TYR A 611 8.77 -31.63 -19.96
C TYR A 611 9.74 -31.19 -18.86
N TRP A 612 11.00 -30.93 -19.23
CA TRP A 612 12.03 -30.37 -18.36
C TRP A 612 11.61 -29.03 -17.73
N VAL A 613 11.13 -28.09 -18.55
CA VAL A 613 10.69 -26.78 -18.07
C VAL A 613 9.50 -26.90 -17.12
N HIS A 614 8.52 -27.76 -17.44
CA HIS A 614 7.39 -27.99 -16.53
C HIS A 614 7.81 -28.62 -15.21
N TRP A 615 8.79 -29.52 -15.22
CA TRP A 615 9.34 -30.09 -14.00
C TRP A 615 10.00 -29.00 -13.13
N LEU A 616 10.85 -28.15 -13.73
CA LEU A 616 11.49 -27.02 -13.05
C LEU A 616 10.46 -26.05 -12.46
N GLN A 617 9.46 -25.63 -13.24
CA GLN A 617 8.42 -24.72 -12.77
C GLN A 617 7.56 -25.32 -11.66
N ALA A 618 7.24 -26.62 -11.74
CA ALA A 618 6.51 -27.33 -10.69
C ALA A 618 7.33 -27.43 -9.39
N LYS A 619 8.64 -27.68 -9.51
CA LYS A 619 9.57 -27.65 -8.37
C LYS A 619 9.63 -26.27 -7.74
N ALA A 620 9.85 -25.22 -8.54
CA ALA A 620 9.88 -23.84 -8.05
C ALA A 620 8.58 -23.48 -7.31
N LEU A 621 7.41 -23.87 -7.85
CA LEU A 621 6.13 -23.64 -7.20
C LEU A 621 6.03 -24.36 -5.85
N LYS A 622 6.41 -25.63 -5.78
CA LYS A 622 6.48 -26.40 -4.52
C LYS A 622 7.38 -25.70 -3.51
N ASP A 623 8.60 -25.38 -3.92
CA ASP A 623 9.61 -24.80 -3.03
C ASP A 623 9.18 -23.43 -2.51
N ARG A 624 8.58 -22.56 -3.36
CA ARG A 624 8.01 -21.27 -2.92
C ARG A 624 6.88 -21.43 -1.89
N TRP A 625 6.07 -22.49 -1.96
CA TRP A 625 5.04 -22.76 -0.95
C TRP A 625 5.61 -23.32 0.35
N GLU A 626 6.66 -24.14 0.28
CA GLU A 626 7.36 -24.64 1.46
C GLU A 626 8.08 -23.51 2.20
N GLU A 627 8.72 -22.60 1.46
CA GLU A 627 9.28 -21.36 2.01
C GLU A 627 8.22 -20.50 2.70
N GLU A 628 7.02 -20.38 2.11
CA GLU A 628 5.92 -19.57 2.67
C GLU A 628 5.47 -20.10 4.03
N ILE A 629 5.45 -21.43 4.24
CA ILE A 629 5.16 -22.01 5.55
C ILE A 629 6.18 -21.53 6.57
N LEU A 630 7.48 -21.68 6.26
CA LEU A 630 8.56 -21.29 7.17
C LEU A 630 8.53 -19.78 7.45
N LEU A 631 8.39 -18.98 6.40
CA LEU A 631 8.41 -17.52 6.49
C LEU A 631 7.24 -17.00 7.33
N VAL A 632 5.99 -17.46 7.10
CA VAL A 632 4.83 -17.01 7.88
C VAL A 632 4.94 -17.38 9.36
N GLN A 633 5.58 -18.51 9.68
CA GLN A 633 5.87 -18.86 11.07
C GLN A 633 6.82 -17.84 11.72
N HIS A 634 7.92 -17.50 11.03
CA HIS A 634 8.86 -16.49 11.52
C HIS A 634 8.26 -15.08 11.55
N GLU A 635 7.43 -14.70 10.59
CA GLU A 635 6.69 -13.43 10.59
C GLU A 635 5.80 -13.30 11.83
N MET A 636 5.18 -14.39 12.29
CA MET A 636 4.42 -14.39 13.54
C MET A 636 5.33 -14.24 14.76
N ASP A 637 6.46 -14.94 14.77
CA ASP A 637 7.42 -14.85 15.88
C ASP A 637 8.01 -13.43 15.98
N TRP A 638 8.38 -12.82 14.85
CA TRP A 638 8.81 -11.43 14.77
C TRP A 638 7.71 -10.47 15.19
N THR A 639 6.46 -10.71 14.80
CA THR A 639 5.32 -9.89 15.25
C THR A 639 5.19 -9.94 16.78
N CYS A 640 5.30 -11.13 17.38
CA CYS A 640 5.28 -11.31 18.83
C CYS A 640 6.48 -10.61 19.50
N ASN A 641 7.67 -10.74 18.94
CA ASN A 641 8.87 -10.09 19.46
C ASN A 641 8.76 -8.56 19.38
N PHE A 642 8.21 -8.03 18.30
CA PHE A 642 7.94 -6.61 18.15
C PHE A 642 6.97 -6.10 19.23
N PHE A 643 5.86 -6.80 19.47
CA PHE A 643 4.92 -6.44 20.53
C PHE A 643 5.55 -6.51 21.93
N ARG A 644 6.38 -7.53 22.19
CA ARG A 644 7.14 -7.62 23.44
C ARG A 644 8.08 -6.41 23.59
N HIS A 645 8.88 -6.11 22.58
CA HIS A 645 9.80 -4.98 22.55
C HIS A 645 9.06 -3.66 22.83
N LYS A 646 7.94 -3.41 22.14
CA LYS A 646 7.13 -2.21 22.39
C LYS A 646 6.53 -2.17 23.78
N ALA A 647 6.06 -3.29 24.33
CA ALA A 647 5.57 -3.34 25.70
C ALA A 647 6.67 -2.98 26.72
N GLU A 648 7.89 -3.49 26.51
CA GLU A 648 9.06 -3.20 27.35
C GLU A 648 9.52 -1.75 27.24
N GLU A 649 9.55 -1.18 26.04
CA GLU A 649 9.84 0.24 25.78
C GLU A 649 8.89 1.14 26.59
N TRP A 650 7.57 0.88 26.52
CA TRP A 650 6.58 1.64 27.28
C TRP A 650 6.67 1.44 28.80
N LYS A 651 7.01 0.23 29.26
CA LYS A 651 7.25 -0.03 30.69
C LYS A 651 8.47 0.74 31.19
N HIS A 652 9.54 0.77 30.42
CA HIS A 652 10.74 1.54 30.75
C HIS A 652 10.40 3.03 30.91
N LEU A 653 9.70 3.61 29.93
CA LEU A 653 9.23 5.00 29.99
C LEU A 653 8.34 5.24 31.22
N SER A 654 7.45 4.31 31.57
CA SER A 654 6.59 4.41 32.76
C SER A 654 7.42 4.48 34.05
N VAL A 655 8.51 3.72 34.15
CA VAL A 655 9.44 3.78 35.29
C VAL A 655 10.16 5.13 35.35
N VAL A 656 10.61 5.67 34.21
CA VAL A 656 11.22 7.00 34.12
C VAL A 656 10.24 8.08 34.58
N ALA A 657 8.99 8.05 34.10
CA ALA A 657 7.94 8.99 34.51
C ALA A 657 7.62 8.90 36.01
N LYS A 658 7.61 7.69 36.58
CA LYS A 658 7.41 7.48 38.02
C LYS A 658 8.54 8.13 38.84
N LYS A 659 9.80 7.96 38.43
CA LYS A 659 10.95 8.62 39.09
C LYS A 659 10.84 10.15 39.03
N ALA A 660 10.36 10.67 37.90
CA ALA A 660 10.11 12.10 37.71
C ALA A 660 8.80 12.62 38.37
N LYS A 661 8.07 11.78 39.12
CA LYS A 661 6.78 12.10 39.78
C LYS A 661 5.70 12.63 38.80
N LYS A 662 5.71 12.15 37.55
CA LYS A 662 4.71 12.51 36.52
C LYS A 662 3.59 11.46 36.46
N GLU A 663 2.62 11.53 37.36
CA GLU A 663 1.59 10.48 37.54
C GLU A 663 0.73 10.23 36.28
N ALA A 664 0.27 11.29 35.61
CA ALA A 664 -0.52 11.17 34.38
C ALA A 664 0.27 10.48 33.25
N HIS A 665 1.58 10.73 33.17
CA HIS A 665 2.47 10.13 32.18
C HIS A 665 2.64 8.64 32.48
N MET A 666 2.91 8.30 33.74
CA MET A 666 3.02 6.92 34.21
C MET A 666 1.76 6.11 33.86
N ALA A 667 0.57 6.67 34.09
CA ALA A 667 -0.70 6.02 33.75
C ALA A 667 -0.87 5.81 32.23
N TYR A 668 -0.55 6.81 31.42
CA TYR A 668 -0.63 6.70 29.96
C TYR A 668 0.32 5.63 29.42
N MET A 669 1.58 5.65 29.86
CA MET A 669 2.61 4.69 29.43
C MET A 669 2.27 3.26 29.90
N GLY A 670 1.78 3.10 31.13
CA GLY A 670 1.29 1.82 31.63
C GLY A 670 0.17 1.26 30.77
N ARG A 671 -0.77 2.11 30.34
CA ARG A 671 -1.82 1.73 29.38
C ARG A 671 -1.25 1.33 28.01
N GLN A 672 -0.28 2.09 27.47
CA GLN A 672 0.35 1.74 26.19
C GLN A 672 1.08 0.38 26.26
N GLY A 673 1.89 0.17 27.31
CA GLY A 673 2.55 -1.13 27.54
C GLY A 673 1.53 -2.27 27.64
N LYS A 674 0.41 -2.04 28.33
CA LYS A 674 -0.65 -3.05 28.45
C LYS A 674 -1.32 -3.39 27.11
N ILE A 675 -1.52 -2.42 26.22
CA ILE A 675 -2.07 -2.67 24.89
C ILE A 675 -1.17 -3.64 24.11
N TYR A 676 0.15 -3.39 24.10
CA TYR A 676 1.09 -4.27 23.41
C TYR A 676 1.20 -5.67 24.04
N GLU A 677 1.11 -5.78 25.37
CA GLU A 677 0.98 -7.10 26.03
C GLU A 677 -0.28 -7.85 25.57
N CYS A 678 -1.42 -7.17 25.47
CA CYS A 678 -2.65 -7.80 25.01
C CYS A 678 -2.53 -8.28 23.56
N LEU A 679 -1.94 -7.46 22.68
CA LEU A 679 -1.67 -7.83 21.28
C LEU A 679 -0.73 -9.05 21.19
N LEU A 680 0.32 -9.10 22.03
CA LEU A 680 1.23 -10.24 22.13
C LEU A 680 0.51 -11.53 22.52
N GLU A 681 -0.28 -11.47 23.60
CA GLU A 681 -0.99 -12.65 24.10
C GLU A 681 -2.12 -13.10 23.17
N GLU A 682 -2.76 -12.18 22.45
CA GLU A 682 -3.68 -12.51 21.36
C GLU A 682 -2.95 -13.20 20.19
N ALA A 683 -1.83 -12.65 19.73
CA ALA A 683 -1.06 -13.21 18.63
C ALA A 683 -0.59 -14.64 18.91
N LYS A 684 0.02 -14.88 20.08
CA LYS A 684 0.44 -16.24 20.51
C LYS A 684 -0.73 -17.20 20.55
N ARG A 685 -1.83 -16.83 21.21
CA ARG A 685 -3.02 -17.70 21.35
C ARG A 685 -3.69 -17.99 20.01
N ALA A 686 -3.80 -16.99 19.14
CA ALA A 686 -4.37 -17.16 17.81
C ALA A 686 -3.52 -18.10 16.96
N PHE A 687 -2.19 -17.92 16.95
CA PHE A 687 -1.32 -18.74 16.12
C PHE A 687 -1.17 -20.17 16.66
N HIS A 688 -1.09 -20.35 17.97
CA HIS A 688 -1.06 -21.68 18.58
C HIS A 688 -2.30 -22.50 18.17
N ARG A 689 -3.50 -21.90 18.22
CA ARG A 689 -4.75 -22.52 17.74
C ARG A 689 -4.79 -22.78 16.24
N THR A 690 -3.99 -22.05 15.46
CA THR A 690 -3.93 -22.24 14.00
C THR A 690 -2.97 -23.37 13.63
N LYS A 691 -1.93 -23.60 14.45
CA LYS A 691 -0.95 -24.68 14.26
C LYS A 691 -1.41 -26.03 14.81
N ALA A 692 -2.22 -26.03 15.87
CA ALA A 692 -2.86 -27.21 16.43
C ALA A 692 -3.95 -27.73 15.49
#